data_AF-A0A7J5EJ91-F1
#
_entry.id   AF-A0A7J5EJ91-F1
#
_cell.length_a   1.000
_cell.length_b   1.000
_cell.length_c   1.000
_cell.angle_alpha   90.00
_cell.angle_beta   90.00
_cell.angle_gamma   90.00
#
_symmetry.space_group_name_H-M   'P 1'
#
loop_
_entity.id
_entity.type
_entity.pdbx_description
1 polymer ?
#
loop_
_entity_poly.entity_id
_entity_poly.type
_entity_poly.pdbx_seq_one_letter_code
_entity_poly.pdbx_strand_id
1 'polypeptide(L)'
;MQSNTTIHSGHVGANVISGGPFLRANSEVTLDSNVKASTSSVFGDTLTFRSGVQVLNAYGNSLTNSGRILGQRGQPTSLPLVSFPAFPTFEAGSQKVVADYGQTLTLDAGSYGKLEARDGSQVIFTGGVYTFSRAEAWWKVTFTFTAPTEIRIAGTLKANAQTFFLPASGVSPDQVVIYVAGSNGGSDPASAPYAAQIGTNSLVNATVYVPNGTLYLNNDVEATGAFLGRWVRVGQRVRLRLDSAFGAPIAFAAFEQTRPAASPTPVVPAFAADVLTGQAPLTVSFTNQSTGEIASYGWDFGDGGTSTDTHPSHTFTAAGSYTVTLLAMGVDGVVQSHQVLIEVTAPLLPVQAAFTSDVVAGVAPLTVQFTSQVSGDLHSLVWDFGDGLSGSDTHPVHTYLTPGQYPVTLTVTGMDGSLHTAQTVIDVTAPVRPVSAAFITDVTGGEAPLTVTFTSQVDGDLHSLVWDFGDGLSGSDTHPVHTYLTPGQYPVTLTVTGLDGSLHTAQTVIDVTAPVLAAPTAAFAASVLEGEAPLTVQFTSQASGDLHSLVWDFGDGGTSTELHPAYTFVHPGSYPVTLTVTGQDGRVQTAQAWVTVTAPAPALVPVSAAFVPSVLEGTAPLTVQFTSQATGDLHSLWWDFGDGGTSTELHPAYTFVLPGTYTVTLSVLGMDGLSQTAQVSLTVFDPAPPAPPSVTLPPECQAIAFVGAPIVGSPTDHDWLYGTDGSDLIIAGSGHNEIYAGGGDDCILAGGGHDIVYGGAGNDVIFGEDGSDDLYGEDGEDVLISGPSSDAFYGGAGFDRALDFDLYDDWLCDADQGC
;
A
#
# COMPACT_ATOMS: atom_id res chain seq x y z
N MET A 1 -5.48 7.93 11.66
CA MET A 1 -6.48 8.93 12.09
C MET A 1 -5.83 9.81 13.15
N GLN A 2 -5.29 10.97 12.76
CA GLN A 2 -4.89 12.04 13.67
C GLN A 2 -6.07 13.02 13.73
N SER A 3 -6.68 13.19 14.90
CA SER A 3 -7.71 14.22 15.10
C SER A 3 -7.13 15.33 15.97
N ASN A 4 -6.76 16.45 15.34
CA ASN A 4 -6.60 17.72 16.02
C ASN A 4 -8.00 18.25 16.36
N THR A 5 -8.36 18.24 17.63
CA THR A 5 -9.60 18.89 18.11
C THR A 5 -9.23 20.28 18.63
N THR A 6 -9.64 21.33 17.91
CA THR A 6 -9.58 22.71 18.38
C THR A 6 -10.97 23.11 18.86
N ILE A 7 -11.14 23.56 20.11
CA ILE A 7 -12.43 24.03 20.65
C ILE A 7 -12.35 25.55 20.83
N HIS A 8 -13.26 26.28 20.17
CA HIS A 8 -13.44 27.72 20.34
C HIS A 8 -14.44 28.04 21.46
N SER A 9 -14.05 29.00 22.31
CA SER A 9 -14.81 29.88 23.23
C SER A 9 -16.15 29.40 23.83
N GLY A 10 -16.23 29.41 25.17
CA GLY A 10 -17.48 29.48 25.91
C GLY A 10 -17.29 29.46 27.43
N HIS A 11 -17.69 30.54 28.11
CA HIS A 11 -17.80 30.61 29.57
C HIS A 11 -18.79 29.56 30.10
N VAL A 12 -18.32 28.51 30.79
CA VAL A 12 -19.14 27.69 31.71
C VAL A 12 -18.24 27.08 32.80
N GLY A 13 -18.57 27.30 34.07
CA GLY A 13 -17.93 26.61 35.20
C GLY A 13 -18.53 25.22 35.42
N ALA A 14 -17.69 24.22 35.68
CA ALA A 14 -18.13 22.90 36.16
C ALA A 14 -17.03 22.17 36.96
N ASN A 15 -17.41 21.70 38.16
CA ASN A 15 -16.69 20.73 39.00
C ASN A 15 -17.11 19.29 38.61
N VAL A 16 -16.17 18.35 38.41
CA VAL A 16 -16.40 16.87 38.39
C VAL A 16 -15.08 16.17 38.82
N ILE A 17 -14.95 15.62 40.04
CA ILE A 17 -15.21 14.25 40.55
C ILE A 17 -14.34 13.11 39.96
N SER A 18 -13.74 12.37 40.89
CA SER A 18 -12.82 11.23 40.84
C SER A 18 -13.35 9.92 40.21
N GLY A 19 -12.50 9.24 39.44
CA GLY A 19 -12.60 7.81 39.10
C GLY A 19 -11.78 7.43 37.85
N GLY A 20 -10.82 6.50 37.96
CA GLY A 20 -9.98 6.00 36.84
C GLY A 20 -10.73 5.15 35.79
N PRO A 21 -10.09 4.60 34.72
CA PRO A 21 -8.71 4.09 34.67
C PRO A 21 -7.83 4.53 33.46
N PHE A 22 -6.51 4.38 33.64
CA PHE A 22 -5.41 4.23 32.66
C PHE A 22 -5.57 4.76 31.21
N LEU A 23 -4.82 5.82 30.89
CA LEU A 23 -4.37 6.13 29.52
C LEU A 23 -2.84 6.23 29.48
N ARG A 24 -2.25 5.63 28.44
CA ARG A 24 -0.81 5.53 28.17
C ARG A 24 -0.24 6.85 27.62
N ALA A 25 1.09 6.95 27.74
CA ALA A 25 1.94 8.08 27.40
C ALA A 25 1.78 8.67 25.98
N ASN A 26 2.13 9.96 25.89
CA ASN A 26 2.27 10.84 24.72
C ASN A 26 1.01 11.63 24.32
N SER A 27 0.78 12.76 25.00
CA SER A 27 -0.01 13.89 24.51
C SER A 27 0.45 15.18 25.18
N GLU A 28 0.90 16.16 24.38
CA GLU A 28 1.20 17.53 24.81
C GLU A 28 -0.14 18.29 24.95
N VAL A 29 -0.39 18.96 26.09
CA VAL A 29 -1.61 19.75 26.32
C VAL A 29 -1.23 21.22 26.38
N THR A 30 -1.70 22.00 25.41
CA THR A 30 -1.51 23.46 25.36
C THR A 30 -2.80 24.15 25.82
N LEU A 31 -2.73 25.01 26.85
CA LEU A 31 -3.85 25.82 27.34
C LEU A 31 -3.57 27.30 27.07
N ASP A 32 -4.44 27.96 26.31
CA ASP A 32 -4.33 29.40 26.01
C ASP A 32 -5.27 30.24 26.90
N SER A 33 -4.63 31.08 27.71
CA SER A 33 -5.14 32.23 28.46
C SER A 33 -6.09 32.02 29.67
N ASN A 34 -5.68 32.68 30.78
CA ASN A 34 -6.41 33.03 32.00
C ASN A 34 -7.36 31.99 32.62
N VAL A 35 -6.79 30.99 33.29
CA VAL A 35 -7.50 30.08 34.20
C VAL A 35 -7.10 30.39 35.65
N LYS A 36 -8.07 30.74 36.51
CA LYS A 36 -7.91 30.68 37.97
C LYS A 36 -8.23 29.26 38.42
N ALA A 37 -7.22 28.49 38.81
CA ALA A 37 -7.38 27.17 39.42
C ALA A 37 -6.86 27.18 40.86
N SER A 38 -7.71 26.81 41.81
CA SER A 38 -7.31 26.42 43.17
C SER A 38 -7.45 24.91 43.27
N THR A 39 -6.35 24.16 43.32
CA THR A 39 -6.42 22.73 43.66
C THR A 39 -5.23 22.30 44.50
N SER A 40 -5.54 21.57 45.57
CA SER A 40 -4.63 20.74 46.34
C SER A 40 -4.36 19.43 45.58
N SER A 41 -3.08 19.07 45.49
CA SER A 41 -2.50 17.78 45.03
C SER A 41 -2.66 17.39 43.55
N VAL A 42 -1.54 17.38 42.82
CA VAL A 42 -1.36 16.73 41.50
C VAL A 42 -0.09 15.86 41.55
N PHE A 43 -0.20 14.61 41.09
CA PHE A 43 0.92 13.71 40.79
C PHE A 43 0.96 13.47 39.28
N GLY A 44 2.08 13.74 38.62
CA GLY A 44 2.30 13.50 37.19
C GLY A 44 3.35 14.44 36.58
N ASP A 45 4.17 13.92 35.67
CA ASP A 45 5.46 14.50 35.24
C ASP A 45 5.32 15.78 34.38
N THR A 46 6.09 16.80 34.76
CA THR A 46 6.46 18.03 34.03
C THR A 46 5.33 19.00 33.65
N LEU A 47 5.34 20.19 34.28
CA LEU A 47 4.57 21.37 33.88
C LEU A 47 5.54 22.46 33.36
N THR A 48 5.34 22.92 32.12
CA THR A 48 6.14 23.99 31.51
C THR A 48 5.26 25.22 31.26
N PHE A 49 5.64 26.38 31.78
CA PHE A 49 4.96 27.66 31.53
C PHE A 49 5.79 28.51 30.56
N ARG A 50 5.19 29.16 29.56
CA ARG A 50 5.86 30.22 28.77
C ARG A 50 5.77 31.57 29.50
N SER A 51 6.75 32.43 29.25
CA SER A 51 6.97 33.70 29.97
C SER A 51 5.71 34.56 30.08
N GLY A 52 5.37 35.02 31.29
CA GLY A 52 4.28 35.96 31.55
C GLY A 52 3.25 35.55 32.62
N VAL A 53 3.44 34.44 33.33
CA VAL A 53 2.49 33.95 34.35
C VAL A 53 2.81 34.55 35.74
N GLN A 54 1.84 35.25 36.34
CA GLN A 54 1.88 35.65 37.75
C GLN A 54 1.27 34.56 38.63
N VAL A 55 2.03 34.05 39.61
CA VAL A 55 1.51 33.16 40.66
C VAL A 55 1.27 33.98 41.93
N LEU A 56 0.02 34.04 42.36
CA LEU A 56 -0.41 34.72 43.58
C LEU A 56 -0.60 33.68 44.69
N ASN A 57 -0.16 33.98 45.90
CA ASN A 57 -0.55 33.19 47.07
C ASN A 57 -2.00 33.53 47.50
N ALA A 58 -2.52 32.85 48.53
CA ALA A 58 -3.88 33.01 49.04
C ALA A 58 -4.24 34.44 49.54
N TYR A 59 -3.30 35.39 49.51
CA TYR A 59 -3.47 36.77 49.95
C TYR A 59 -3.20 37.81 48.83
N GLY A 60 -2.94 37.38 47.58
CA GLY A 60 -2.91 38.30 46.43
C GLY A 60 -1.58 38.99 46.13
N ASN A 61 -0.44 38.49 46.63
CA ASN A 61 0.89 39.04 46.31
C ASN A 61 1.64 38.18 45.27
N SER A 62 2.34 38.85 44.34
CA SER A 62 3.08 38.25 43.21
C SER A 62 4.46 37.76 43.64
N LEU A 63 4.79 36.51 43.32
CA LEU A 63 6.13 35.94 43.50
C LEU A 63 6.79 35.80 42.12
N THR A 64 7.89 36.50 41.87
CA THR A 64 8.71 36.30 40.67
C THR A 64 10.12 35.91 41.09
N ASN A 65 10.51 34.66 40.81
CA ASN A 65 11.83 34.33 40.28
C ASN A 65 11.78 32.98 39.58
N SER A 66 12.44 32.88 38.43
CA SER A 66 12.39 31.75 37.50
C SER A 66 13.20 30.56 38.05
N GLY A 67 12.59 29.38 38.19
CA GLY A 67 13.30 28.17 38.62
C GLY A 67 12.53 26.88 38.31
N ARG A 68 13.24 25.90 37.74
CA ARG A 68 12.74 24.57 37.34
C ARG A 68 12.91 23.59 38.52
N ILE A 69 11.85 22.92 38.96
CA ILE A 69 11.93 21.90 40.03
C ILE A 69 11.88 20.49 39.39
N LEU A 70 12.91 19.68 39.64
CA LEU A 70 12.95 18.25 39.29
C LEU A 70 12.63 17.41 40.53
N GLY A 71 11.60 16.56 40.44
CA GLY A 71 11.32 15.54 41.47
C GLY A 71 11.94 14.20 41.10
N GLN A 72 12.79 13.64 41.95
CA GLN A 72 13.22 12.23 41.85
C GLN A 72 12.23 11.29 42.55
N ARG A 73 12.11 10.08 42.00
CA ARG A 73 11.11 9.07 42.35
C ARG A 73 11.65 8.10 43.41
N GLY A 74 10.96 8.02 44.56
CA GLY A 74 10.86 6.84 45.41
C GLY A 74 11.97 6.60 46.45
N GLN A 75 11.69 6.95 47.71
CA GLN A 75 11.95 6.24 48.99
C GLN A 75 11.65 7.21 50.15
N PRO A 76 11.03 6.79 51.27
CA PRO A 76 10.76 7.66 52.40
C PRO A 76 11.96 7.65 53.36
N THR A 77 12.74 8.73 53.38
CA THR A 77 13.75 8.95 54.42
C THR A 77 13.54 10.31 55.08
N SER A 78 13.09 10.25 56.32
CA SER A 78 13.05 11.34 57.30
C SER A 78 14.45 11.91 57.55
N LEU A 79 14.65 13.20 57.30
CA LEU A 79 15.77 14.01 57.81
C LEU A 79 15.28 15.45 58.10
N PRO A 80 15.96 16.18 58.99
CA PRO A 80 15.36 16.95 60.08
C PRO A 80 14.84 18.32 59.67
N LEU A 81 13.83 18.78 60.41
CA LEU A 81 13.34 20.15 60.38
C LEU A 81 14.48 21.09 60.87
N VAL A 82 15.21 21.70 59.94
CA VAL A 82 16.00 22.89 60.25
C VAL A 82 15.02 24.06 60.25
N SER A 83 14.55 24.40 61.44
CA SER A 83 13.77 25.62 61.67
C SER A 83 14.68 26.83 61.51
N PHE A 84 14.52 27.57 60.41
CA PHE A 84 14.93 28.97 60.40
C PHE A 84 13.84 29.77 61.14
N PRO A 85 14.18 30.56 62.18
CA PRO A 85 13.22 31.50 62.73
C PRO A 85 13.02 32.59 61.67
N ALA A 86 11.86 32.59 61.03
CA ALA A 86 11.41 33.74 60.26
C ALA A 86 11.17 34.89 61.26
N PHE A 87 12.05 35.89 61.27
CA PHE A 87 11.74 37.17 61.90
C PHE A 87 10.72 37.89 61.01
N PRO A 88 9.54 38.27 61.52
CA PRO A 88 8.62 39.11 60.75
C PRO A 88 9.17 40.55 60.72
N THR A 89 9.42 41.07 59.52
CA THR A 89 9.63 42.51 59.28
C THR A 89 8.27 43.21 59.26
N PHE A 90 8.07 44.20 60.13
CA PHE A 90 6.85 45.02 60.20
C PHE A 90 7.12 46.42 59.67
N GLU A 91 6.24 46.95 58.81
CA GLU A 91 6.35 48.32 58.27
C GLU A 91 5.87 49.41 59.25
N ALA A 92 6.38 50.63 59.04
CA ALA A 92 6.24 51.80 59.91
C ALA A 92 4.78 52.29 60.10
N GLY A 93 4.36 52.35 61.36
CA GLY A 93 3.12 52.97 61.83
C GLY A 93 2.86 52.62 63.30
N SER A 94 2.28 53.53 64.08
CA SER A 94 2.05 53.35 65.52
C SER A 94 1.25 52.06 65.81
N GLN A 95 1.90 51.00 66.27
CA GLN A 95 1.23 49.75 66.65
C GLN A 95 1.41 49.45 68.14
N LYS A 96 0.30 49.07 68.77
CA LYS A 96 0.24 48.63 70.17
C LYS A 96 0.72 47.17 70.22
N VAL A 97 1.95 46.95 70.70
CA VAL A 97 2.50 45.60 70.87
C VAL A 97 2.30 45.16 72.32
N VAL A 98 1.63 44.01 72.51
CA VAL A 98 1.52 43.34 73.81
C VAL A 98 2.44 42.11 73.74
N ALA A 99 3.50 42.09 74.53
CA ALA A 99 4.46 40.98 74.56
C ALA A 99 4.25 40.09 75.79
N ASP A 100 4.24 38.77 75.60
CA ASP A 100 4.19 37.78 76.67
C ASP A 100 5.60 37.28 77.07
N TYR A 101 5.67 36.64 78.25
CA TYR A 101 6.89 36.27 79.00
C TYR A 101 8.01 35.64 78.16
N GLY A 102 9.22 36.22 78.21
CA GLY A 102 10.46 35.62 77.71
C GLY A 102 10.89 35.99 76.28
N GLN A 103 10.22 36.93 75.60
CA GLN A 103 10.57 37.33 74.23
C GLN A 103 11.52 38.54 74.14
N THR A 104 12.35 38.55 73.10
CA THR A 104 13.23 39.67 72.71
C THR A 104 12.58 40.42 71.54
N LEU A 105 12.52 41.75 71.62
CA LEU A 105 11.93 42.60 70.58
C LEU A 105 13.03 43.44 69.92
N THR A 106 13.10 43.36 68.60
CA THR A 106 14.01 44.15 67.74
C THR A 106 13.17 45.12 66.92
N LEU A 107 13.49 46.41 66.99
CA LEU A 107 12.83 47.46 66.22
C LEU A 107 13.84 48.13 65.29
N ASP A 108 13.48 48.32 64.01
CA ASP A 108 14.33 49.01 63.04
C ASP A 108 14.51 50.50 63.37
N ALA A 109 15.63 51.06 62.91
CA ALA A 109 16.00 52.46 63.15
C ALA A 109 14.91 53.42 62.64
N GLY A 110 14.34 54.23 63.54
CA GLY A 110 13.26 55.19 63.25
C GLY A 110 11.88 54.81 63.78
N SER A 111 11.70 53.62 64.38
CA SER A 111 10.42 53.17 64.96
C SER A 111 10.28 53.53 66.45
N TYR A 112 9.04 53.81 66.92
CA TYR A 112 8.71 54.08 68.32
C TYR A 112 7.82 52.99 68.93
N GLY A 113 8.13 52.53 70.14
CA GLY A 113 7.36 51.53 70.89
C GLY A 113 6.75 52.11 72.17
N LYS A 114 5.54 51.66 72.55
CA LYS A 114 4.81 52.08 73.77
C LYS A 114 4.57 50.89 74.70
N LEU A 115 5.01 50.98 75.96
CA LEU A 115 4.68 50.04 77.04
C LEU A 115 3.74 50.72 78.04
N GLU A 116 2.65 50.03 78.41
CA GLU A 116 1.63 50.54 79.33
C GLU A 116 1.48 49.55 80.48
N ALA A 117 1.82 49.97 81.70
CA ALA A 117 1.64 49.17 82.90
C ALA A 117 0.15 49.09 83.29
N ARG A 118 -0.24 48.07 84.07
CA ARG A 118 -1.65 47.86 84.49
C ARG A 118 -2.22 49.02 85.33
N ASP A 119 -1.40 49.92 85.84
CA ASP A 119 -1.79 51.14 86.55
C ASP A 119 -1.93 52.39 85.64
N GLY A 120 -1.74 52.23 84.32
CA GLY A 120 -1.84 53.30 83.33
C GLY A 120 -0.56 54.11 83.11
N SER A 121 0.55 53.73 83.73
CA SER A 121 1.86 54.37 83.51
C SER A 121 2.42 54.03 82.12
N GLN A 122 2.94 55.02 81.38
CA GLN A 122 3.42 54.85 80.02
C GLN A 122 4.93 55.12 79.90
N VAL A 123 5.65 54.26 79.16
CA VAL A 123 7.05 54.49 78.78
C VAL A 123 7.20 54.31 77.27
N ILE A 124 7.84 55.29 76.62
CA ILE A 124 8.05 55.33 75.16
C ILE A 124 9.55 55.18 74.89
N PHE A 125 9.91 54.35 73.91
CA PHE A 125 11.31 54.12 73.52
C PHE A 125 11.47 54.19 71.99
N THR A 126 12.67 54.54 71.51
CA THR A 126 13.00 54.70 70.08
C THR A 126 14.35 54.07 69.74
N GLY A 127 14.37 53.09 68.83
CA GLY A 127 15.58 52.46 68.23
C GLY A 127 16.42 51.56 69.15
N GLY A 128 16.75 50.34 68.71
CA GLY A 128 17.63 49.39 69.43
C GLY A 128 17.04 48.00 69.66
N VAL A 129 17.83 47.11 70.28
CA VAL A 129 17.42 45.75 70.70
C VAL A 129 17.06 45.77 72.18
N TYR A 130 15.87 45.27 72.53
CA TYR A 130 15.33 45.34 73.90
C TYR A 130 15.07 43.94 74.47
N THR A 131 15.51 43.71 75.71
CA THR A 131 15.23 42.47 76.44
C THR A 131 14.48 42.78 77.73
N PHE A 132 13.30 42.17 77.90
CA PHE A 132 12.42 42.38 79.06
C PHE A 132 12.44 41.15 79.97
N SER A 133 12.66 41.35 81.26
CA SER A 133 12.55 40.27 82.26
C SER A 133 11.85 40.76 83.52
N ARG A 134 11.00 39.91 84.13
CA ARG A 134 10.30 40.19 85.39
C ARG A 134 10.90 39.35 86.51
N ALA A 135 11.21 39.98 87.64
CA ALA A 135 11.50 39.29 88.90
C ALA A 135 10.63 39.92 90.01
N GLU A 136 9.71 39.12 90.54
CA GLU A 136 8.76 39.20 91.68
C GLU A 136 8.27 40.53 92.31
N ALA A 137 8.72 41.71 91.90
CA ALA A 137 8.04 43.01 92.16
C ALA A 137 8.50 44.14 91.22
N TRP A 138 9.38 43.85 90.24
CA TRP A 138 10.09 44.86 89.45
C TRP A 138 10.16 44.45 87.97
N TRP A 139 10.23 45.45 87.09
CA TRP A 139 10.59 45.29 85.69
C TRP A 139 12.07 45.62 85.50
N LYS A 140 12.83 44.72 84.85
CA LYS A 140 14.21 44.98 84.41
C LYS A 140 14.22 45.17 82.89
N VAL A 141 14.64 46.35 82.45
CA VAL A 141 14.86 46.68 81.03
C VAL A 141 16.35 46.87 80.80
N THR A 142 16.92 46.13 79.84
CA THR A 142 18.34 46.21 79.48
C THR A 142 18.47 46.82 78.09
N PHE A 143 19.26 47.88 77.99
CA PHE A 143 19.61 48.56 76.74
C PHE A 143 21.02 48.14 76.33
N THR A 144 21.22 47.80 75.05
CA THR A 144 22.57 47.53 74.50
C THR A 144 22.78 48.46 73.31
N PHE A 145 23.81 49.30 73.37
CA PHE A 145 24.09 50.28 72.32
C PHE A 145 25.29 49.84 71.48
N THR A 146 25.23 50.02 70.16
CA THR A 146 26.33 49.70 69.24
C THR A 146 27.09 50.95 68.74
N ALA A 147 26.68 52.17 69.16
CA ALA A 147 27.33 53.45 68.87
C ALA A 147 26.90 54.56 69.87
N PRO A 148 27.63 55.70 70.01
CA PRO A 148 27.29 56.77 70.94
C PRO A 148 25.96 57.45 70.56
N THR A 149 24.97 57.45 71.47
CA THR A 149 23.62 57.97 71.19
C THR A 149 23.13 58.91 72.30
N GLU A 150 22.48 60.02 71.93
CA GLU A 150 21.87 60.98 72.86
C GLU A 150 20.59 60.38 73.47
N ILE A 151 20.46 60.38 74.81
CA ILE A 151 19.28 59.86 75.50
C ILE A 151 18.42 61.03 76.00
N ARG A 152 17.20 61.17 75.46
CA ARG A 152 16.17 62.09 75.98
C ARG A 152 15.03 61.31 76.62
N ILE A 153 14.83 61.49 77.91
CA ILE A 153 13.67 60.95 78.63
C ILE A 153 12.68 62.09 78.85
N ALA A 154 11.54 62.06 78.16
CA ALA A 154 10.45 63.00 78.38
C ALA A 154 9.27 62.27 79.04
N GLY A 155 8.88 62.70 80.24
CA GLY A 155 7.73 62.14 80.94
C GLY A 155 7.29 62.98 82.13
N THR A 156 5.97 63.10 82.31
CA THR A 156 5.35 63.75 83.48
C THR A 156 5.21 62.73 84.60
N LEU A 157 6.01 62.85 85.67
CA LEU A 157 5.89 61.99 86.85
C LEU A 157 4.77 62.48 87.77
N LYS A 158 3.76 61.63 88.01
CA LYS A 158 2.83 61.84 89.14
C LYS A 158 3.54 61.52 90.45
N ALA A 159 3.29 62.36 91.45
CA ALA A 159 3.83 62.23 92.80
C ALA A 159 3.66 60.79 93.32
N ASN A 160 4.79 60.18 93.72
CA ASN A 160 4.95 58.88 94.40
C ASN A 160 5.67 57.74 93.64
N ALA A 161 6.27 57.98 92.47
CA ALA A 161 7.21 57.03 91.87
C ALA A 161 8.66 57.26 92.34
N GLN A 162 9.35 56.24 92.84
CA GLN A 162 10.79 56.28 93.15
C GLN A 162 11.58 55.58 92.05
N THR A 163 12.56 56.28 91.47
CA THR A 163 13.49 55.74 90.46
C THR A 163 14.86 55.53 91.11
N PHE A 164 15.43 54.33 90.99
CA PHE A 164 16.76 54.00 91.52
C PHE A 164 17.74 53.72 90.38
N PHE A 165 18.95 54.30 90.47
CA PHE A 165 20.09 53.94 89.64
C PHE A 165 21.10 53.20 90.52
N LEU A 166 21.34 51.92 90.22
CA LEU A 166 22.39 51.13 90.88
C LEU A 166 23.36 50.64 89.80
N PRO A 167 24.68 50.70 90.03
CA PRO A 167 25.63 50.00 89.17
C PRO A 167 25.51 48.50 89.44
N ALA A 168 25.20 47.72 88.39
CA ALA A 168 25.37 46.28 88.46
C ALA A 168 26.88 45.99 88.35
N SER A 169 27.48 45.41 89.40
CA SER A 169 28.84 44.88 89.30
C SER A 169 28.85 43.70 88.32
N GLY A 170 29.52 43.86 87.17
CA GLY A 170 29.77 42.77 86.22
C GLY A 170 29.06 42.86 84.86
N VAL A 171 28.86 44.05 84.30
CA VAL A 171 28.22 44.24 82.97
C VAL A 171 29.12 45.04 82.03
N SER A 172 29.11 44.68 80.74
CA SER A 172 29.86 45.32 79.63
C SER A 172 29.64 46.85 79.59
N PRO A 173 30.65 47.67 79.23
CA PRO A 173 30.54 49.14 79.17
C PRO A 173 29.46 49.70 78.22
N ASP A 174 28.82 48.85 77.40
CA ASP A 174 27.83 49.24 76.40
C ASP A 174 26.36 48.98 76.82
N GLN A 175 26.11 48.70 78.11
CA GLN A 175 24.77 48.38 78.63
C GLN A 175 24.28 49.32 79.74
N VAL A 176 23.01 49.75 79.63
CA VAL A 176 22.28 50.48 80.68
C VAL A 176 21.12 49.61 81.18
N VAL A 177 20.89 49.56 82.50
CA VAL A 177 19.81 48.78 83.12
C VAL A 177 18.92 49.69 83.95
N ILE A 178 17.60 49.65 83.71
CA ILE A 178 16.60 50.43 84.46
C ILE A 178 15.65 49.48 85.21
N TYR A 179 15.38 49.80 86.49
CA TYR A 179 14.40 49.10 87.32
C TYR A 179 13.18 49.99 87.59
N VAL A 180 11.98 49.48 87.31
CA VAL A 180 10.70 50.19 87.55
C VAL A 180 9.83 49.38 88.51
N ALA A 181 9.46 49.98 89.66
CA ALA A 181 8.59 49.36 90.67
C ALA A 181 7.11 49.68 90.40
N GLY A 182 6.24 48.67 90.48
CA GLY A 182 4.79 48.86 90.52
C GLY A 182 4.31 48.94 91.96
N SER A 183 3.63 50.02 92.34
CA SER A 183 3.08 50.19 93.69
C SER A 183 1.87 49.27 93.88
N ASN A 184 1.95 48.28 94.78
CA ASN A 184 0.86 47.90 95.70
C ASN A 184 1.24 46.74 96.64
N GLY A 185 1.29 47.06 97.95
CA GLY A 185 0.61 46.31 99.00
C GLY A 185 1.17 44.97 99.54
N GLY A 186 1.93 45.05 100.64
CA GLY A 186 1.54 44.36 101.89
C GLY A 186 2.24 43.04 102.28
N SER A 187 2.84 43.09 103.48
CA SER A 187 3.28 42.02 104.40
C SER A 187 4.64 41.32 104.17
N ASP A 188 5.55 41.63 105.10
CA ASP A 188 6.87 41.04 105.37
C ASP A 188 6.72 39.64 106.04
N PRO A 189 7.60 38.65 105.75
CA PRO A 189 8.64 38.35 106.75
C PRO A 189 10.02 37.97 106.16
N ALA A 190 11.02 38.79 106.47
CA ALA A 190 12.33 38.45 107.04
C ALA A 190 12.93 37.06 106.71
N SER A 191 13.83 37.02 105.72
CA SER A 191 15.02 36.16 105.74
C SER A 191 16.13 36.65 104.77
N ALA A 192 16.87 37.65 105.25
CA ALA A 192 18.30 37.98 105.00
C ALA A 192 18.89 38.15 103.56
N PRO A 193 19.97 38.95 103.38
CA PRO A 193 20.50 40.07 104.18
C PRO A 193 20.60 41.38 103.38
N TYR A 194 20.73 42.52 104.09
CA TYR A 194 20.79 43.92 103.59
C TYR A 194 19.45 44.63 103.33
N ALA A 195 18.63 44.74 104.36
CA ALA A 195 17.79 45.92 104.56
C ALA A 195 18.21 46.59 105.88
N ALA A 196 18.96 47.69 105.80
CA ALA A 196 19.16 48.58 106.93
C ALA A 196 17.93 49.51 107.02
N GLN A 197 17.29 49.54 108.19
CA GLN A 197 16.25 50.52 108.53
C GLN A 197 16.73 51.95 108.27
N ILE A 198 15.98 52.70 107.48
CA ILE A 198 16.15 54.15 107.32
C ILE A 198 15.46 54.82 108.51
N GLY A 199 16.22 55.07 109.57
CA GLY A 199 15.91 56.10 110.57
C GLY A 199 16.27 57.49 110.01
N THR A 200 15.46 58.48 110.35
CA THR A 200 15.50 59.87 109.88
C THR A 200 16.89 60.53 109.97
N ASN A 201 17.65 60.47 108.87
CA ASN A 201 18.74 61.36 108.40
C ASN A 201 19.66 60.55 107.47
N SER A 202 19.20 60.35 106.24
CA SER A 202 19.87 59.50 105.25
C SER A 202 20.97 60.26 104.51
N LEU A 203 22.21 59.77 104.64
CA LEU A 203 23.28 60.01 103.67
C LEU A 203 23.10 59.01 102.51
N VAL A 204 22.72 59.50 101.33
CA VAL A 204 22.69 58.70 100.10
C VAL A 204 24.00 58.93 99.35
N ASN A 205 24.84 57.90 99.27
CA ASN A 205 25.96 57.88 98.34
C ASN A 205 25.44 57.49 96.95
N ALA A 206 25.37 58.44 96.02
CA ALA A 206 25.19 58.15 94.60
C ALA A 206 26.53 58.38 93.88
N THR A 207 27.07 57.34 93.25
CA THR A 207 28.21 57.46 92.33
C THR A 207 27.66 57.37 90.92
N VAL A 208 27.78 58.44 90.14
CA VAL A 208 27.38 58.47 88.72
C VAL A 208 28.65 58.56 87.89
N TYR A 209 28.87 57.58 87.01
CA TYR A 209 29.96 57.59 86.05
C TYR A 209 29.38 57.93 84.68
N VAL A 210 29.83 59.02 84.08
CA VAL A 210 29.44 59.43 82.72
C VAL A 210 30.73 59.55 81.91
N PRO A 211 31.09 58.56 81.08
CA PRO A 211 32.17 58.72 80.14
C PRO A 211 31.62 59.53 78.95
N ASN A 212 31.98 60.81 78.92
CA ASN A 212 31.71 61.77 77.84
C ASN A 212 30.23 62.16 77.60
N GLY A 213 29.64 62.79 78.61
CA GLY A 213 28.39 63.55 78.47
C GLY A 213 28.18 64.49 79.66
N THR A 214 27.41 65.57 79.46
CA THR A 214 27.01 66.50 80.52
C THR A 214 25.65 66.09 81.08
N LEU A 215 25.55 65.90 82.40
CA LEU A 215 24.29 65.59 83.08
C LEU A 215 23.52 66.89 83.39
N TYR A 216 22.36 67.08 82.76
CA TYR A 216 21.40 68.12 83.14
C TYR A 216 20.33 67.51 84.06
N LEU A 217 20.29 67.95 85.32
CA LEU A 217 19.18 67.68 86.23
C LEU A 217 18.27 68.90 86.24
N ASN A 218 17.15 68.84 85.52
CA ASN A 218 16.12 69.86 85.60
C ASN A 218 15.04 69.38 86.58
N ASN A 219 15.21 69.75 87.85
CA ASN A 219 14.16 69.62 88.85
C ASN A 219 13.77 71.02 89.28
N ASP A 220 12.59 71.47 88.88
CA ASP A 220 11.92 72.57 89.58
C ASP A 220 11.58 72.10 90.98
N VAL A 221 12.42 72.45 91.95
CA VAL A 221 12.13 72.32 93.38
C VAL A 221 12.42 73.69 94.01
N GLU A 222 11.35 74.39 94.39
CA GLU A 222 11.45 75.60 95.20
C GLU A 222 12.06 75.26 96.57
N ALA A 223 13.28 75.73 96.83
CA ALA A 223 13.84 75.82 98.18
C ALA A 223 14.72 77.07 98.31
N THR A 224 14.32 77.99 99.19
CA THR A 224 14.98 79.26 99.51
C THR A 224 16.25 79.03 100.35
N GLY A 225 17.42 79.40 99.81
CA GLY A 225 18.70 79.44 100.56
C GLY A 225 19.93 79.44 99.64
N ALA A 226 20.78 80.47 99.75
CA ALA A 226 21.87 80.76 98.80
C ALA A 226 22.99 79.69 98.76
N PHE A 227 23.36 79.26 97.55
CA PHE A 227 24.53 78.41 97.29
C PHE A 227 25.78 79.25 96.99
N LEU A 228 26.87 79.01 97.71
CA LEU A 228 28.22 79.43 97.34
C LEU A 228 28.92 78.26 96.63
N GLY A 229 29.04 78.34 95.31
CA GLY A 229 29.77 77.36 94.51
C GLY A 229 31.28 77.45 94.71
N ARG A 230 31.94 76.32 94.95
CA ARG A 230 33.38 76.13 94.71
C ARG A 230 33.57 74.88 93.86
N TRP A 231 34.41 75.01 92.84
CA TRP A 231 34.81 73.94 91.93
C TRP A 231 35.83 73.00 92.60
N VAL A 232 35.64 71.68 92.44
CA VAL A 232 36.59 70.63 92.84
C VAL A 232 37.06 69.91 91.57
N ARG A 233 38.36 69.64 91.44
CA ARG A 233 38.94 68.90 90.30
C ARG A 233 38.68 67.39 90.41
N VAL A 234 38.68 66.72 89.26
CA VAL A 234 38.49 65.28 89.09
C VAL A 234 39.49 64.47 89.94
N GLY A 235 39.00 63.48 90.72
CA GLY A 235 39.83 62.44 91.32
C GLY A 235 40.04 62.43 92.85
N GLN A 236 39.41 63.31 93.65
CA GLN A 236 39.51 63.25 95.12
C GLN A 236 38.19 62.89 95.82
N ARG A 237 38.29 62.06 96.88
CA ARG A 237 37.22 61.79 97.86
C ARG A 237 37.01 63.02 98.75
N VAL A 238 35.84 63.64 98.71
CA VAL A 238 35.49 64.74 99.61
C VAL A 238 34.70 64.19 100.80
N ARG A 239 35.16 64.53 102.01
CA ARG A 239 34.48 64.22 103.28
C ARG A 239 33.89 65.52 103.82
N LEU A 240 32.58 65.69 103.75
CA LEU A 240 31.91 66.87 104.31
C LEU A 240 31.51 66.56 105.76
N ARG A 241 32.03 67.35 106.70
CA ARG A 241 31.71 67.29 108.12
C ARG A 241 30.80 68.49 108.44
N LEU A 242 29.59 68.20 108.91
CA LEU A 242 28.68 69.21 109.47
C LEU A 242 28.77 69.12 110.99
N ASP A 243 29.50 70.05 111.60
CA ASP A 243 29.43 70.26 113.05
C ASP A 243 28.72 71.60 113.30
N SER A 244 27.59 71.52 114.00
CA SER A 244 26.75 72.62 114.43
C SER A 244 27.18 73.16 115.80
N ALA A 245 27.44 74.47 115.94
CA ALA A 245 27.13 75.24 117.15
C ALA A 245 27.43 76.76 117.02
N PHE A 246 26.38 77.53 117.32
CA PHE A 246 26.22 78.95 117.66
C PHE A 246 27.41 79.81 118.17
N GLY A 247 27.40 81.10 117.80
CA GLY A 247 27.92 82.23 118.61
C GLY A 247 28.49 83.44 117.83
N ALA A 248 27.77 84.57 117.79
CA ALA A 248 28.04 85.86 117.10
C ALA A 248 29.24 86.70 117.67
N PRO A 249 29.49 88.00 117.31
CA PRO A 249 29.58 88.71 116.01
C PRO A 249 30.84 89.63 115.82
N ILE A 250 31.15 89.96 114.55
CA ILE A 250 31.69 91.24 113.95
C ILE A 250 32.99 91.92 114.50
N ALA A 251 33.97 92.20 113.60
CA ALA A 251 34.50 93.55 113.28
C ALA A 251 35.65 93.54 112.24
N PHE A 252 35.60 94.52 111.32
CA PHE A 252 36.62 94.82 110.29
C PHE A 252 37.76 95.69 110.84
N ALA A 253 39.00 95.45 110.41
CA ALA A 253 40.03 96.49 110.26
C ALA A 253 41.16 96.02 109.31
N ALA A 254 41.51 96.91 108.40
CA ALA A 254 42.43 96.73 107.28
C ALA A 254 43.90 96.61 107.69
N PHE A 255 44.70 95.92 106.87
CA PHE A 255 46.06 96.35 106.52
C PHE A 255 46.34 96.00 105.05
N GLU A 256 46.67 97.03 104.29
CA GLU A 256 47.09 96.95 102.89
C GLU A 256 48.42 96.19 102.77
N GLN A 257 48.51 95.24 101.83
CA GLN A 257 49.75 95.04 101.09
C GLN A 257 49.43 94.60 99.65
N THR A 258 50.08 95.30 98.74
CA THR A 258 49.95 95.32 97.28
C THR A 258 49.88 93.96 96.59
N ARG A 259 48.87 93.83 95.72
CA ARG A 259 48.62 92.87 94.62
C ARG A 259 49.84 92.07 94.10
N PRO A 260 49.77 90.73 94.06
CA PRO A 260 50.41 89.94 93.02
C PRO A 260 49.47 89.86 91.80
N ALA A 261 50.06 89.91 90.60
CA ALA A 261 49.34 89.72 89.35
C ALA A 261 48.55 88.39 89.35
N ALA A 262 47.37 88.39 88.72
CA ALA A 262 46.68 87.16 88.40
C ALA A 262 47.61 86.29 87.55
N SER A 263 47.86 85.06 88.00
CA SER A 263 48.59 84.07 87.23
C SER A 263 47.81 83.80 85.93
N PRO A 264 48.45 83.81 84.75
CA PRO A 264 47.76 83.51 83.50
C PRO A 264 47.12 82.12 83.58
N THR A 265 45.90 81.98 83.03
CA THR A 265 45.26 80.67 82.89
C THR A 265 46.14 79.79 82.01
N PRO A 266 46.48 78.56 82.46
CA PRO A 266 47.39 77.71 81.71
C PRO A 266 46.79 77.37 80.33
N VAL A 267 47.60 77.48 79.29
CA VAL A 267 47.21 77.05 77.95
C VAL A 267 47.01 75.54 77.94
N VAL A 268 45.81 75.11 77.56
CA VAL A 268 45.46 73.70 77.35
C VAL A 268 45.02 73.54 75.89
N PRO A 269 45.89 73.02 75.01
CA PRO A 269 45.52 72.73 73.63
C PRO A 269 44.52 71.56 73.61
N ALA A 270 43.49 71.70 72.79
CA ALA A 270 42.52 70.66 72.53
C ALA A 270 41.86 70.90 71.17
N PHE A 271 41.52 69.83 70.46
CA PHE A 271 40.72 69.92 69.24
C PHE A 271 39.93 68.63 69.01
N ALA A 272 38.89 68.74 68.20
CA ALA A 272 38.12 67.61 67.67
C ALA A 272 38.23 67.58 66.14
N ALA A 273 38.27 66.38 65.58
CA ALA A 273 38.11 66.13 64.15
C ALA A 273 36.67 65.65 63.89
N ASP A 274 36.09 66.00 62.74
CA ASP A 274 34.75 65.55 62.32
C ASP A 274 34.72 64.05 61.97
N VAL A 275 35.81 63.52 61.40
CA VAL A 275 36.01 62.10 61.13
C VAL A 275 37.41 61.66 61.55
N LEU A 276 37.55 60.43 62.06
CA LEU A 276 38.83 59.85 62.48
C LEU A 276 39.35 58.78 61.51
N THR A 277 38.48 58.26 60.64
CA THR A 277 38.82 57.20 59.69
C THR A 277 38.07 57.41 58.36
N GLY A 278 38.69 57.09 57.22
CA GLY A 278 38.03 57.15 55.91
C GLY A 278 38.94 56.74 54.74
N GLN A 279 38.41 56.72 53.52
CA GLN A 279 39.20 56.41 52.31
C GLN A 279 39.85 57.67 51.74
N ALA A 280 41.04 57.53 51.15
CA ALA A 280 41.70 58.61 50.43
C ALA A 280 40.98 58.94 49.11
N PRO A 281 40.81 60.22 48.73
CA PRO A 281 41.16 61.41 49.52
C PRO A 281 40.16 61.69 50.65
N LEU A 282 40.65 61.81 51.88
CA LEU A 282 39.85 62.09 53.07
C LEU A 282 40.04 63.56 53.49
N THR A 283 38.98 64.36 53.38
CA THR A 283 38.97 65.72 53.93
C THR A 283 38.45 65.69 55.36
N VAL A 284 39.24 66.22 56.29
CA VAL A 284 38.93 66.30 57.72
C VAL A 284 38.86 67.76 58.13
N SER A 285 37.82 68.13 58.89
CA SER A 285 37.64 69.47 59.44
C SER A 285 37.99 69.45 60.94
N PHE A 286 38.87 70.35 61.37
CA PHE A 286 39.34 70.41 62.75
C PHE A 286 38.73 71.59 63.49
N THR A 287 38.01 71.29 64.58
CA THR A 287 37.45 72.30 65.49
C THR A 287 38.37 72.44 66.70
N ASN A 288 39.03 73.59 66.80
CA ASN A 288 39.88 73.92 67.93
C ASN A 288 39.02 74.23 69.17
N GLN A 289 39.38 73.60 70.28
CA GLN A 289 38.72 73.68 71.59
C GLN A 289 39.71 74.11 72.68
N SER A 290 40.86 74.68 72.30
CA SER A 290 41.92 75.10 73.22
C SER A 290 41.42 76.19 74.17
N THR A 291 41.91 76.15 75.42
CA THR A 291 41.55 77.11 76.47
C THR A 291 42.79 77.78 77.06
N GLY A 292 42.64 79.00 77.59
CA GLY A 292 43.75 79.84 78.09
C GLY A 292 43.99 81.09 77.25
N GLU A 293 44.94 81.94 77.63
CA GLU A 293 45.35 83.11 76.85
C GLU A 293 46.38 82.72 75.77
N ILE A 294 45.90 82.52 74.54
CA ILE A 294 46.69 81.95 73.42
C ILE A 294 47.09 83.07 72.44
N ALA A 295 48.37 83.12 72.10
CA ALA A 295 48.96 84.06 71.15
C ALA A 295 48.93 83.55 69.69
N SER A 296 49.12 82.25 69.46
CA SER A 296 49.08 81.66 68.12
C SER A 296 48.81 80.15 68.14
N TYR A 297 48.37 79.62 67.00
CA TYR A 297 48.17 78.20 66.74
C TYR A 297 49.12 77.73 65.63
N GLY A 298 49.60 76.49 65.75
CA GLY A 298 50.32 75.79 64.71
C GLY A 298 49.78 74.37 64.58
N TRP A 299 49.40 73.97 63.38
CA TRP A 299 48.93 72.63 63.05
C TRP A 299 49.98 71.92 62.22
N ASP A 300 50.23 70.66 62.54
CA ASP A 300 50.95 69.70 61.72
C ASP A 300 50.01 68.52 61.48
N PHE A 301 49.63 68.27 60.23
CA PHE A 301 48.70 67.19 59.89
C PHE A 301 49.39 65.82 59.82
N GLY A 302 50.72 65.76 59.94
CA GLY A 302 51.48 64.50 59.93
C GLY A 302 51.80 63.96 58.54
N ASP A 303 51.37 64.64 57.47
CA ASP A 303 51.68 64.33 56.06
C ASP A 303 52.60 65.36 55.39
N GLY A 304 53.14 66.31 56.18
CA GLY A 304 53.92 67.46 55.72
C GLY A 304 53.09 68.72 55.50
N GLY A 305 51.76 68.65 55.57
CA GLY A 305 50.87 69.81 55.58
C GLY A 305 50.82 70.50 56.95
N THR A 306 50.72 71.84 56.95
CA THR A 306 50.62 72.66 58.17
C THR A 306 49.58 73.77 58.02
N SER A 307 49.04 74.27 59.12
CA SER A 307 48.17 75.46 59.13
C SER A 307 48.38 76.30 60.40
N THR A 308 47.97 77.57 60.36
CA THR A 308 47.90 78.46 61.53
C THR A 308 46.47 78.94 61.81
N ASP A 309 45.49 78.46 61.05
CA ASP A 309 44.10 78.86 61.20
C ASP A 309 43.53 78.37 62.54
N THR A 310 42.52 79.07 63.04
CA THR A 310 41.84 78.67 64.26
C THR A 310 41.07 77.35 64.07
N HIS A 311 40.46 77.14 62.91
CA HIS A 311 39.69 75.94 62.56
C HIS A 311 40.04 75.48 61.14
N PRO A 312 41.17 74.78 60.93
CA PRO A 312 41.58 74.37 59.60
C PRO A 312 40.78 73.17 59.09
N SER A 313 40.79 72.98 57.78
CA SER A 313 40.44 71.72 57.13
C SER A 313 41.64 71.25 56.32
N HIS A 314 41.85 69.93 56.24
CA HIS A 314 42.96 69.33 55.50
C HIS A 314 42.49 68.08 54.76
N THR A 315 43.05 67.84 53.57
CA THR A 315 42.74 66.67 52.74
C THR A 315 43.93 65.74 52.68
N PHE A 316 43.80 64.55 53.27
CA PHE A 316 44.76 63.48 53.18
C PHE A 316 44.57 62.72 51.86
N THR A 317 45.51 62.86 50.93
CA THR A 317 45.39 62.32 49.57
C THR A 317 45.88 60.89 49.41
N ALA A 318 46.66 60.38 50.36
CA ALA A 318 47.18 59.02 50.36
C ALA A 318 46.67 58.23 51.56
N ALA A 319 46.66 56.89 51.42
CA ALA A 319 46.40 56.00 52.54
C ALA A 319 47.58 56.04 53.52
N GLY A 320 47.28 56.04 54.82
CA GLY A 320 48.27 56.17 55.87
C GLY A 320 47.64 56.43 57.23
N SER A 321 48.46 56.38 58.26
CA SER A 321 48.08 56.77 59.62
C SER A 321 48.77 58.09 59.94
N TYR A 322 47.99 59.14 60.11
CA TYR A 322 48.48 60.51 60.24
C TYR A 322 48.24 61.03 61.66
N THR A 323 49.31 61.39 62.37
CA THR A 323 49.21 61.97 63.72
C THR A 323 49.08 63.48 63.60
N VAL A 324 47.86 64.00 63.73
CA VAL A 324 47.58 65.44 63.68
C VAL A 324 47.93 66.08 65.01
N THR A 325 48.79 67.08 64.98
CA THR A 325 49.29 67.80 66.16
C THR A 325 48.83 69.26 66.12
N LEU A 326 48.14 69.70 67.16
CA LEU A 326 47.88 71.12 67.44
C LEU A 326 48.89 71.62 68.48
N LEU A 327 49.66 72.63 68.12
CA LEU A 327 50.51 73.42 68.98
C LEU A 327 49.80 74.73 69.32
N ALA A 328 49.60 75.01 70.61
CA ALA A 328 49.08 76.29 71.09
C ALA A 328 50.17 77.01 71.91
N MET A 329 50.50 78.24 71.50
CA MET A 329 51.48 79.08 72.20
C MET A 329 50.76 80.12 73.05
N GLY A 330 51.01 80.11 74.36
CA GLY A 330 50.49 81.13 75.28
C GLY A 330 51.16 82.48 75.09
N VAL A 331 50.49 83.54 75.57
CA VAL A 331 51.06 84.90 75.61
C VAL A 331 52.32 85.02 76.48
N ASP A 332 52.56 84.04 77.35
CA ASP A 332 53.75 83.88 78.18
C ASP A 332 54.91 83.15 77.44
N GLY A 333 54.68 82.74 76.20
CA GLY A 333 55.65 82.05 75.35
C GLY A 333 55.72 80.54 75.56
N VAL A 334 54.90 79.96 76.44
CA VAL A 334 54.86 78.51 76.66
C VAL A 334 54.08 77.83 75.54
N VAL A 335 54.65 76.78 74.95
CA VAL A 335 54.01 75.97 73.92
C VAL A 335 53.57 74.65 74.53
N GLN A 336 52.33 74.26 74.26
CA GLN A 336 51.78 72.95 74.60
C GLN A 336 51.20 72.29 73.34
N SER A 337 51.09 70.97 73.34
CA SER A 337 50.57 70.20 72.20
C SER A 337 49.40 69.29 72.56
N HIS A 338 48.48 69.08 71.61
CA HIS A 338 47.48 68.00 71.62
C HIS A 338 47.56 67.20 70.32
N GLN A 339 47.38 65.89 70.38
CA GLN A 339 47.49 65.00 69.22
C GLN A 339 46.28 64.10 69.05
N VAL A 340 45.86 63.86 67.81
CA VAL A 340 44.81 62.90 67.41
C VAL A 340 45.27 62.14 66.17
N LEU A 341 45.00 60.83 66.13
CA LEU A 341 45.32 59.97 64.99
C LEU A 341 44.18 59.97 63.97
N ILE A 342 44.48 60.17 62.69
CA ILE A 342 43.56 60.02 61.55
C ILE A 342 44.04 58.84 60.71
N GLU A 343 43.19 57.84 60.49
CA GLU A 343 43.50 56.68 59.65
C GLU A 343 42.84 56.80 58.27
N VAL A 344 43.64 56.76 57.22
CA VAL A 344 43.19 56.87 55.84
C VAL A 344 43.48 55.56 55.12
N THR A 345 42.46 54.90 54.58
CA THR A 345 42.60 53.67 53.81
C THR A 345 42.67 53.96 52.32
N ALA A 346 43.25 53.04 51.55
CA ALA A 346 43.27 53.17 50.09
C ALA A 346 41.85 52.94 49.52
N PRO A 347 41.46 53.64 48.45
CA PRO A 347 40.22 53.32 47.73
C PRO A 347 40.34 51.91 47.13
N LEU A 348 39.25 51.15 47.21
CA LEU A 348 39.17 49.82 46.61
C LEU A 348 39.15 49.95 45.08
N LEU A 349 39.85 49.05 44.40
CA LEU A 349 39.86 48.99 42.94
C LEU A 349 38.65 48.20 42.43
N PRO A 350 37.85 48.77 41.49
CA PRO A 350 36.69 48.08 40.95
C PRO A 350 37.12 46.81 40.22
N VAL A 351 36.32 45.74 40.35
CA VAL A 351 36.64 44.47 39.69
C VAL A 351 36.33 44.51 38.20
N GLN A 352 37.18 43.85 37.41
CA GLN A 352 36.93 43.61 36.00
C GLN A 352 36.99 42.11 35.72
N ALA A 353 35.87 41.56 35.24
CA ALA A 353 35.81 40.16 34.78
C ALA A 353 36.50 40.03 33.42
N ALA A 354 37.39 39.06 33.31
CA ALA A 354 37.95 38.59 32.06
C ALA A 354 38.35 37.12 32.24
N PHE A 355 38.28 36.34 31.16
CA PHE A 355 38.78 34.97 31.15
C PHE A 355 39.09 34.51 29.74
N THR A 356 39.84 33.41 29.65
CA THR A 356 40.09 32.68 28.40
C THR A 356 39.67 31.22 28.55
N SER A 357 39.44 30.53 27.44
CA SER A 357 39.34 29.08 27.37
C SER A 357 40.45 28.50 26.50
N ASP A 358 40.83 27.26 26.74
CA ASP A 358 41.79 26.52 25.92
C ASP A 358 41.23 26.17 24.52
N VAL A 359 39.92 25.94 24.43
CA VAL A 359 39.17 25.73 23.18
C VAL A 359 37.87 26.54 23.19
N VAL A 360 37.38 26.90 22.00
CA VAL A 360 36.08 27.59 21.82
C VAL A 360 35.06 26.76 21.02
N ALA A 361 35.51 25.66 20.43
CA ALA A 361 34.65 24.71 19.75
C ALA A 361 35.24 23.30 19.79
N GLY A 362 34.38 22.28 19.69
CA GLY A 362 34.81 20.89 19.67
C GLY A 362 33.65 19.90 19.54
N VAL A 363 33.92 18.63 19.77
CA VAL A 363 32.95 17.53 19.65
C VAL A 363 32.59 16.99 21.03
N ALA A 364 31.32 16.71 21.28
CA ALA A 364 30.88 16.10 22.54
C ALA A 364 31.41 14.66 22.73
N PRO A 365 31.86 14.26 23.93
CA PRO A 365 32.02 15.09 25.13
C PRO A 365 33.25 16.03 25.03
N LEU A 366 33.04 17.34 25.19
CA LEU A 366 34.10 18.35 25.11
C LEU A 366 34.47 18.84 26.50
N THR A 367 35.70 18.58 26.93
CA THR A 367 36.27 19.16 28.16
C THR A 367 36.97 20.48 27.83
N VAL A 368 36.65 21.54 28.56
CA VAL A 368 37.18 22.90 28.39
C VAL A 368 37.79 23.37 29.70
N GLN A 369 39.01 23.91 29.65
CA GLN A 369 39.67 24.54 30.77
C GLN A 369 39.55 26.06 30.67
N PHE A 370 38.94 26.68 31.68
CA PHE A 370 38.82 28.13 31.77
C PHE A 370 39.91 28.72 32.65
N THR A 371 40.48 29.84 32.20
CA THR A 371 41.48 30.60 32.96
C THR A 371 40.93 31.99 33.27
N SER A 372 40.60 32.24 34.54
CA SER A 372 40.25 33.59 35.01
C SER A 372 41.41 34.57 34.87
N GLN A 373 41.10 35.77 34.40
CA GLN A 373 41.99 36.93 34.26
C GLN A 373 41.41 38.16 34.99
N VAL A 374 40.69 37.91 36.08
CA VAL A 374 40.04 38.96 36.88
C VAL A 374 41.09 39.92 37.46
N SER A 375 40.76 41.21 37.46
CA SER A 375 41.55 42.27 38.10
C SER A 375 40.69 43.10 39.07
N GLY A 376 41.32 43.88 39.95
CA GLY A 376 40.65 44.64 41.02
C GLY A 376 40.56 43.88 42.36
N ASP A 377 39.92 44.49 43.35
CA ASP A 377 39.80 43.94 44.71
C ASP A 377 38.60 42.98 44.81
N LEU A 378 38.85 41.70 44.51
CA LEU A 378 37.82 40.66 44.40
C LEU A 378 37.25 40.21 45.74
N HIS A 379 35.91 40.15 45.82
CA HIS A 379 35.18 39.50 46.91
C HIS A 379 34.75 38.07 46.54
N SER A 380 34.10 37.89 45.38
CA SER A 380 33.63 36.58 44.92
C SER A 380 33.59 36.49 43.40
N LEU A 381 33.64 35.26 42.88
CA LEU A 381 33.48 34.94 41.45
C LEU A 381 32.54 33.75 41.28
N VAL A 382 31.72 33.77 40.24
CA VAL A 382 30.77 32.72 39.89
C VAL A 382 30.79 32.50 38.38
N TRP A 383 30.89 31.23 38.00
CA TRP A 383 30.75 30.76 36.63
C TRP A 383 29.34 30.22 36.40
N ASP A 384 28.78 30.55 35.24
CA ASP A 384 27.66 29.86 34.62
C ASP A 384 28.19 29.25 33.32
N PHE A 385 28.18 27.92 33.20
CA PHE A 385 28.71 27.23 32.02
C PHE A 385 27.71 27.19 30.85
N GLY A 386 26.49 27.70 31.03
CA GLY A 386 25.46 27.79 29.99
C GLY A 386 24.65 26.50 29.78
N ASP A 387 24.95 25.42 30.52
CA ASP A 387 24.24 24.14 30.50
C ASP A 387 23.37 23.92 31.77
N GLY A 388 23.24 24.95 32.59
CA GLY A 388 22.54 24.92 33.88
C GLY A 388 23.44 24.52 35.06
N LEU A 389 24.73 24.27 34.82
CA LEU A 389 25.73 24.06 35.87
C LEU A 389 26.54 25.34 36.11
N SER A 390 27.02 25.46 37.35
CA SER A 390 27.80 26.61 37.81
C SER A 390 29.04 26.17 38.56
N GLY A 391 29.99 27.09 38.72
CA GLY A 391 31.24 26.86 39.44
C GLY A 391 31.73 28.12 40.16
N SER A 392 32.65 27.95 41.10
CA SER A 392 33.28 29.05 41.84
C SER A 392 34.81 28.96 41.88
N ASP A 393 35.38 27.95 41.23
CA ASP A 393 36.82 27.79 41.14
C ASP A 393 37.42 28.91 40.30
N THR A 394 38.64 29.33 40.64
CA THR A 394 39.34 30.40 39.91
C THR A 394 39.66 29.99 38.47
N HIS A 395 39.98 28.71 38.24
CA HIS A 395 40.29 28.14 36.93
C HIS A 395 39.56 26.81 36.74
N PRO A 396 38.24 26.83 36.49
CA PRO A 396 37.45 25.60 36.44
C PRO A 396 37.74 24.81 35.16
N VAL A 397 37.52 23.50 35.26
CA VAL A 397 37.46 22.59 34.11
C VAL A 397 36.03 22.07 34.03
N HIS A 398 35.40 22.19 32.86
CA HIS A 398 34.02 21.77 32.64
C HIS A 398 33.92 20.83 31.44
N THR A 399 32.99 19.87 31.46
CA THR A 399 32.79 18.93 30.35
C THR A 399 31.35 18.99 29.84
N TYR A 400 31.21 19.40 28.58
CA TYR A 400 29.94 19.44 27.86
C TYR A 400 29.65 18.09 27.21
N LEU A 401 28.64 17.38 27.72
CA LEU A 401 28.29 16.02 27.27
C LEU A 401 27.40 15.99 26.03
N THR A 402 26.70 17.07 25.74
CA THR A 402 25.74 17.15 24.63
C THR A 402 26.14 18.24 23.64
N PRO A 403 25.82 18.07 22.35
CA PRO A 403 25.99 19.14 21.37
C PRO A 403 25.10 20.35 21.67
N GLY A 404 25.62 21.55 21.47
CA GLY A 404 24.94 22.80 21.74
C GLY A 404 25.91 23.98 21.77
N GLN A 405 25.35 25.18 21.75
CA GLN A 405 26.10 26.42 21.98
C GLN A 405 25.89 26.85 23.42
N TYR A 406 26.98 26.93 24.18
CA TYR A 406 26.96 27.19 25.61
C TYR A 406 27.53 28.57 25.91
N PRO A 407 26.68 29.56 26.28
CA PRO A 407 27.14 30.88 26.68
C PRO A 407 27.72 30.81 28.09
N VAL A 408 29.04 30.83 28.19
CA VAL A 408 29.77 30.81 29.46
C VAL A 408 29.88 32.23 29.99
N THR A 409 29.42 32.42 31.23
CA THR A 409 29.45 33.71 31.92
C THR A 409 30.31 33.63 33.17
N LEU A 410 31.30 34.51 33.29
CA LEU A 410 32.00 34.78 34.54
C LEU A 410 31.44 36.06 35.16
N THR A 411 30.87 35.96 36.35
CA THR A 411 30.38 37.09 37.15
C THR A 411 31.29 37.28 38.35
N VAL A 412 31.80 38.49 38.56
CA VAL A 412 32.64 38.83 39.72
C VAL A 412 32.06 39.99 40.51
N THR A 413 32.19 39.92 41.83
CA THR A 413 31.79 40.95 42.78
C THR A 413 33.03 41.44 43.53
N GLY A 414 33.24 42.75 43.55
CA GLY A 414 34.33 43.42 44.26
C GLY A 414 34.01 43.71 45.73
N MET A 415 35.04 43.96 46.53
CA MET A 415 34.93 44.33 47.95
C MET A 415 34.24 45.69 48.15
N ASP A 416 34.20 46.53 47.12
CA ASP A 416 33.48 47.80 47.04
C ASP A 416 32.01 47.64 46.60
N GLY A 417 31.57 46.40 46.33
CA GLY A 417 30.26 46.10 45.77
C GLY A 417 30.18 46.24 44.25
N SER A 418 31.27 46.53 43.55
CA SER A 418 31.29 46.54 42.08
C SER A 418 30.97 45.16 41.52
N LEU A 419 30.19 45.12 40.43
CA LEU A 419 29.78 43.89 39.77
C LEU A 419 30.18 43.97 38.30
N HIS A 420 30.89 42.97 37.80
CA HIS A 420 31.27 42.90 36.39
C HIS A 420 31.06 41.49 35.84
N THR A 421 30.68 41.40 34.56
CA THR A 421 30.47 40.13 33.86
C THR A 421 31.31 40.07 32.58
N ALA A 422 31.80 38.88 32.26
CA ALA A 422 32.42 38.55 30.98
C ALA A 422 31.73 37.32 30.41
N GLN A 423 31.59 37.26 29.08
CA GLN A 423 30.90 36.17 28.39
C GLN A 423 31.67 35.69 27.16
N THR A 424 31.63 34.38 26.90
CA THR A 424 32.05 33.76 25.64
C THR A 424 31.10 32.60 25.29
N VAL A 425 31.17 32.06 24.08
CA VAL A 425 30.37 30.89 23.68
C VAL A 425 31.30 29.72 23.38
N ILE A 426 30.97 28.54 23.92
CA ILE A 426 31.59 27.27 23.55
C ILE A 426 30.65 26.52 22.61
N ASP A 427 31.12 26.21 21.40
CA ASP A 427 30.34 25.49 20.39
C ASP A 427 30.66 23.99 20.40
N VAL A 428 29.71 23.17 20.83
CA VAL A 428 29.88 21.73 20.97
C VAL A 428 29.06 21.03 19.89
N THR A 429 29.73 20.28 19.03
CA THR A 429 29.12 19.55 17.91
C THR A 429 28.94 18.08 18.23
N ALA A 430 28.04 17.41 17.50
CA ALA A 430 27.85 15.97 17.64
C ALA A 430 29.05 15.20 17.05
N PRO A 431 29.45 14.06 17.65
CA PRO A 431 30.40 13.16 16.99
C PRO A 431 29.79 12.63 15.70
N VAL A 432 30.57 12.67 14.61
CA VAL A 432 30.18 12.09 13.33
C VAL A 432 30.03 10.59 13.51
N ARG A 433 28.88 10.04 13.11
CA ARG A 433 28.64 8.60 13.15
C ARG A 433 29.39 7.93 11.99
N PRO A 434 30.20 6.89 12.26
CA PRO A 434 30.91 6.18 11.20
C PRO A 434 29.90 5.54 10.24
N VAL A 435 30.21 5.56 8.94
CA VAL A 435 29.34 4.95 7.94
C VAL A 435 29.56 3.43 7.84
N SER A 436 28.47 2.70 7.59
CA SER A 436 28.49 1.28 7.24
C SER A 436 27.77 1.06 5.92
N ALA A 437 28.47 0.51 4.93
CA ALA A 437 27.87 0.05 3.68
C ALA A 437 27.11 -1.27 3.91
N ALA A 438 25.85 -1.31 3.49
CA ALA A 438 25.06 -2.53 3.34
C ALA A 438 24.00 -2.30 2.27
N PHE A 439 23.59 -3.34 1.57
CA PHE A 439 22.46 -3.30 0.65
C PHE A 439 21.86 -4.68 0.45
N ILE A 440 20.64 -4.70 -0.07
CA ILE A 440 19.95 -5.90 -0.54
C ILE A 440 19.54 -5.73 -2.00
N THR A 441 19.26 -6.86 -2.65
CA THR A 441 18.72 -6.91 -4.01
C THR A 441 17.43 -7.70 -4.03
N ASP A 442 16.55 -7.41 -4.98
CA ASP A 442 15.32 -8.18 -5.21
C ASP A 442 15.61 -9.58 -5.76
N VAL A 443 16.64 -9.71 -6.60
CA VAL A 443 17.13 -10.98 -7.14
C VAL A 443 18.66 -11.04 -7.09
N THR A 444 19.22 -12.25 -7.02
CA THR A 444 20.67 -12.50 -7.08
C THR A 444 21.10 -13.23 -8.36
N GLY A 445 20.14 -13.58 -9.20
CA GLY A 445 20.40 -14.13 -10.53
C GLY A 445 19.13 -14.34 -11.34
N GLY A 446 19.30 -14.60 -12.63
CA GLY A 446 18.23 -14.74 -13.60
C GLY A 446 18.71 -14.62 -15.04
N GLU A 447 17.80 -14.71 -16.00
CA GLU A 447 18.16 -14.70 -17.43
C GLU A 447 18.33 -13.27 -17.96
N ALA A 448 19.28 -13.08 -18.87
CA ALA A 448 19.46 -11.81 -19.58
C ALA A 448 18.28 -11.52 -20.55
N PRO A 449 17.76 -10.29 -20.65
CA PRO A 449 18.12 -9.12 -19.85
C PRO A 449 17.54 -9.18 -18.43
N LEU A 450 18.41 -9.10 -17.42
CA LEU A 450 18.00 -9.16 -16.01
C LEU A 450 18.00 -7.75 -15.41
N THR A 451 16.82 -7.25 -15.04
CA THR A 451 16.69 -6.00 -14.28
C THR A 451 16.72 -6.31 -12.78
N VAL A 452 17.60 -5.64 -12.04
CA VAL A 452 17.82 -5.81 -10.61
C VAL A 452 17.61 -4.47 -9.90
N THR A 453 16.85 -4.49 -8.83
CA THR A 453 16.64 -3.34 -7.94
C THR A 453 17.54 -3.46 -6.72
N PHE A 454 18.37 -2.45 -6.49
CA PHE A 454 19.26 -2.39 -5.32
C PHE A 454 18.66 -1.47 -4.26
N THR A 455 18.56 -1.96 -3.03
CA THR A 455 18.11 -1.16 -1.90
C THR A 455 19.26 -0.95 -0.94
N SER A 456 19.81 0.27 -0.91
CA SER A 456 20.78 0.69 0.10
C SER A 456 20.21 0.56 1.52
N GLN A 457 21.02 0.00 2.42
CA GLN A 457 20.81 -0.08 3.87
C GLN A 457 21.96 0.61 4.62
N VAL A 458 22.50 1.67 4.02
CA VAL A 458 23.59 2.45 4.61
C VAL A 458 23.14 3.07 5.93
N ASP A 459 24.02 2.97 6.93
CA ASP A 459 23.86 3.59 8.24
C ASP A 459 25.04 4.53 8.54
N GLY A 460 24.82 5.55 9.36
CA GLY A 460 25.82 6.56 9.73
C GLY A 460 25.68 7.89 8.97
N ASP A 461 26.64 8.80 9.19
CA ASP A 461 26.59 10.17 8.64
C ASP A 461 27.31 10.23 7.27
N LEU A 462 26.52 10.12 6.20
CA LEU A 462 26.97 9.93 4.83
C LEU A 462 27.42 11.24 4.15
N HIS A 463 28.59 11.20 3.48
CA HIS A 463 29.03 12.22 2.53
C HIS A 463 28.62 11.87 1.09
N SER A 464 28.97 10.66 0.64
CA SER A 464 28.67 10.19 -0.72
C SER A 464 28.49 8.68 -0.77
N LEU A 465 27.75 8.19 -1.76
CA LEU A 465 27.67 6.78 -2.12
C LEU A 465 27.91 6.59 -3.62
N VAL A 466 28.53 5.48 -3.99
CA VAL A 466 28.84 5.11 -5.37
C VAL A 466 28.59 3.62 -5.55
N TRP A 467 27.86 3.28 -6.59
CA TRP A 467 27.66 1.92 -7.07
C TRP A 467 28.60 1.63 -8.22
N ASP A 468 29.20 0.45 -8.20
CA ASP A 468 29.81 -0.22 -9.35
C ASP A 468 28.99 -1.47 -9.62
N PHE A 469 28.34 -1.56 -10.78
CA PHE A 469 27.50 -2.70 -11.14
C PHE A 469 28.31 -3.89 -11.68
N GLY A 470 29.64 -3.77 -11.81
CA GLY A 470 30.52 -4.86 -12.25
C GLY A 470 30.52 -5.10 -13.76
N ASP A 471 29.74 -4.34 -14.54
CA ASP A 471 29.69 -4.37 -16.01
C ASP A 471 30.37 -3.14 -16.66
N GLY A 472 31.07 -2.34 -15.85
CA GLY A 472 31.72 -1.10 -16.25
C GLY A 472 30.82 0.14 -16.12
N LEU A 473 29.56 -0.03 -15.68
CA LEU A 473 28.65 1.07 -15.36
C LEU A 473 28.60 1.34 -13.86
N SER A 474 28.30 2.59 -13.52
CA SER A 474 28.26 3.08 -12.14
C SER A 474 27.00 3.91 -11.89
N GLY A 475 26.60 4.00 -10.62
CA GLY A 475 25.45 4.81 -10.20
C GLY A 475 25.71 5.56 -8.89
N SER A 476 24.91 6.59 -8.62
CA SER A 476 24.96 7.36 -7.36
C SER A 476 23.59 7.46 -6.66
N ASP A 477 22.55 6.91 -7.27
CA ASP A 477 21.21 6.89 -6.67
C ASP A 477 21.22 6.03 -5.40
N THR A 478 20.40 6.40 -4.43
CA THR A 478 20.29 5.67 -3.15
C THR A 478 19.72 4.27 -3.34
N HIS A 479 18.79 4.10 -4.28
CA HIS A 479 18.16 2.82 -4.60
C HIS A 479 18.11 2.62 -6.13
N PRO A 480 19.25 2.32 -6.77
CA PRO A 480 19.30 2.25 -8.22
C PRO A 480 18.59 1.00 -8.75
N VAL A 481 18.15 1.08 -9.98
CA VAL A 481 17.70 -0.05 -10.79
C VAL A 481 18.67 -0.20 -11.95
N HIS A 482 19.17 -1.40 -12.18
CA HIS A 482 20.14 -1.68 -13.25
C HIS A 482 19.73 -2.90 -14.06
N THR A 483 20.00 -2.89 -15.37
CA THR A 483 19.64 -3.99 -16.27
C THR A 483 20.90 -4.57 -16.93
N TYR A 484 21.17 -5.85 -16.65
CA TYR A 484 22.25 -6.60 -17.25
C TYR A 484 21.80 -7.25 -18.55
N LEU A 485 22.38 -6.81 -19.68
CA LEU A 485 21.95 -7.25 -21.02
C LEU A 485 22.62 -8.54 -21.49
N THR A 486 23.76 -8.91 -20.92
CA THR A 486 24.53 -10.08 -21.34
C THR A 486 24.69 -11.06 -20.18
N PRO A 487 24.76 -12.38 -20.45
CA PRO A 487 25.10 -13.36 -19.42
C PRO A 487 26.50 -13.13 -18.85
N GLY A 488 26.65 -13.31 -17.54
CA GLY A 488 27.89 -13.08 -16.81
C GLY A 488 27.67 -13.04 -15.30
N GLN A 489 28.78 -13.09 -14.55
CA GLN A 489 28.77 -12.87 -13.11
C GLN A 489 29.27 -11.45 -12.83
N TYR A 490 28.41 -10.64 -12.22
CA TYR A 490 28.65 -9.22 -12.01
C TYR A 490 28.86 -8.94 -10.51
N PRO A 491 30.10 -8.65 -10.07
CA PRO A 491 30.38 -8.28 -8.70
C PRO A 491 29.93 -6.83 -8.46
N VAL A 492 28.77 -6.66 -7.85
CA VAL A 492 28.22 -5.34 -7.52
C VAL A 492 28.85 -4.85 -6.23
N THR A 493 29.38 -3.63 -6.26
CA THR A 493 30.01 -2.98 -5.11
C THR A 493 29.27 -1.69 -4.78
N LEU A 494 28.82 -1.56 -3.53
CA LEU A 494 28.42 -0.28 -2.95
C LEU A 494 29.58 0.27 -2.13
N THR A 495 30.09 1.43 -2.52
CA THR A 495 31.12 2.17 -1.79
C THR A 495 30.49 3.42 -1.17
N VAL A 496 30.64 3.61 0.14
CA VAL A 496 30.17 4.82 0.84
C VAL A 496 31.33 5.54 1.50
N THR A 497 31.26 6.87 1.47
CA THR A 497 32.20 7.76 2.16
C THR A 497 31.44 8.53 3.22
N GLY A 498 31.89 8.48 4.47
CA GLY A 498 31.33 9.22 5.59
C GLY A 498 31.80 10.68 5.63
N LEU A 499 31.10 11.53 6.38
CA LEU A 499 31.51 12.93 6.61
C LEU A 499 32.84 13.05 7.38
N ASP A 500 33.25 11.98 8.07
CA ASP A 500 34.55 11.82 8.73
C ASP A 500 35.66 11.33 7.78
N GLY A 501 35.34 11.10 6.50
CA GLY A 501 36.25 10.54 5.51
C GLY A 501 36.41 9.01 5.59
N SER A 502 35.67 8.33 6.47
CA SER A 502 35.67 6.87 6.51
C SER A 502 35.10 6.28 5.23
N LEU A 503 35.71 5.20 4.73
CA LEU A 503 35.28 4.50 3.53
C LEU A 503 34.82 3.10 3.93
N HIS A 504 33.62 2.71 3.51
CA HIS A 504 33.11 1.35 3.70
C HIS A 504 32.56 0.79 2.40
N THR A 505 32.72 -0.51 2.21
CA THR A 505 32.27 -1.21 1.00
C THR A 505 31.45 -2.43 1.35
N ALA A 506 30.38 -2.66 0.60
CA ALA A 506 29.62 -3.91 0.59
C ALA A 506 29.60 -4.49 -0.82
N GLN A 507 29.60 -5.81 -0.94
CA GLN A 507 29.62 -6.50 -2.22
C GLN A 507 28.65 -7.67 -2.26
N THR A 508 28.04 -7.89 -3.43
CA THR A 508 27.29 -9.10 -3.77
C THR A 508 27.55 -9.45 -5.23
N VAL A 509 27.25 -10.68 -5.65
CA VAL A 509 27.36 -11.10 -7.06
C VAL A 509 25.97 -11.29 -7.64
N ILE A 510 25.72 -10.73 -8.81
CA ILE A 510 24.54 -11.01 -9.63
C ILE A 510 24.92 -12.01 -10.72
N ASP A 511 24.29 -13.18 -10.73
CA ASP A 511 24.54 -14.24 -11.71
C ASP A 511 23.51 -14.20 -12.84
N VAL A 512 23.92 -13.68 -13.99
CA VAL A 512 23.05 -13.51 -15.16
C VAL A 512 23.31 -14.67 -16.13
N THR A 513 22.31 -15.50 -16.37
CA THR A 513 22.40 -16.63 -17.29
C THR A 513 21.87 -16.28 -18.68
N ALA A 514 22.26 -17.05 -19.69
CA ALA A 514 21.61 -16.99 -20.99
C ALA A 514 20.14 -17.42 -20.85
N PRO A 515 19.22 -16.83 -21.64
CA PRO A 515 17.86 -17.33 -21.74
C PRO A 515 17.85 -18.83 -22.05
N VAL A 516 17.09 -19.61 -21.28
CA VAL A 516 16.91 -21.02 -21.59
C VAL A 516 15.96 -21.11 -22.79
N LEU A 517 16.53 -21.46 -23.94
CA LEU A 517 15.74 -21.67 -25.15
C LEU A 517 14.81 -22.87 -24.95
N ALA A 518 13.51 -22.68 -25.20
CA ALA A 518 12.52 -23.74 -25.18
C ALA A 518 12.79 -24.70 -26.34
N ALA A 519 12.97 -25.99 -26.01
CA ALA A 519 13.24 -27.02 -27.00
C ALA A 519 12.14 -27.02 -28.09
N PRO A 520 12.52 -27.07 -29.38
CA PRO A 520 11.54 -27.08 -30.46
C PRO A 520 10.74 -28.39 -30.41
N THR A 521 9.44 -28.34 -30.74
CA THR A 521 8.59 -29.52 -30.93
C THR A 521 7.91 -29.46 -32.28
N ALA A 522 8.07 -30.50 -33.09
CA ALA A 522 7.38 -30.62 -34.37
C ALA A 522 5.98 -31.23 -34.17
N ALA A 523 4.95 -30.58 -34.72
CA ALA A 523 3.60 -31.12 -34.82
C ALA A 523 2.87 -30.41 -35.95
N PHE A 524 1.91 -31.07 -36.59
CA PHE A 524 1.03 -30.45 -37.56
C PHE A 524 -0.30 -31.17 -37.68
N ALA A 525 -1.27 -30.47 -38.27
CA ALA A 525 -2.52 -31.02 -38.74
C ALA A 525 -2.65 -30.89 -40.26
N ALA A 526 -3.41 -31.78 -40.88
CA ALA A 526 -3.78 -31.74 -42.29
C ALA A 526 -5.30 -31.66 -42.41
N SER A 527 -5.83 -30.91 -43.38
CA SER A 527 -7.29 -30.75 -43.56
C SER A 527 -7.98 -32.06 -43.93
N VAL A 528 -7.28 -32.94 -44.65
CA VAL A 528 -7.70 -34.28 -45.04
C VAL A 528 -6.46 -35.18 -45.11
N LEU A 529 -6.63 -36.47 -44.81
CA LEU A 529 -5.55 -37.48 -44.88
C LEU A 529 -5.75 -38.47 -46.04
N GLU A 530 -6.91 -38.45 -46.69
CA GLU A 530 -7.23 -39.31 -47.82
C GLU A 530 -8.15 -38.60 -48.82
N GLY A 531 -8.04 -38.95 -50.11
CA GLY A 531 -8.89 -38.43 -51.17
C GLY A 531 -8.39 -38.77 -52.57
N GLU A 532 -9.17 -38.41 -53.60
CA GLU A 532 -8.86 -38.70 -55.00
C GLU A 532 -7.87 -37.68 -55.61
N ALA A 533 -7.00 -38.14 -56.52
CA ALA A 533 -6.14 -37.25 -57.29
C ALA A 533 -6.93 -36.38 -58.29
N PRO A 534 -6.60 -35.08 -58.46
CA PRO A 534 -5.65 -34.30 -57.69
C PRO A 534 -6.21 -33.88 -56.32
N LEU A 535 -5.47 -34.19 -55.23
CA LEU A 535 -5.87 -33.89 -53.86
C LEU A 535 -5.10 -32.68 -53.32
N THR A 536 -5.80 -31.57 -53.06
CA THR A 536 -5.23 -30.41 -52.37
C THR A 536 -5.45 -30.52 -50.87
N VAL A 537 -4.36 -30.51 -50.11
CA VAL A 537 -4.35 -30.60 -48.64
C VAL A 537 -3.82 -29.29 -48.05
N GLN A 538 -4.54 -28.75 -47.07
CA GLN A 538 -4.07 -27.61 -46.27
C GLN A 538 -3.36 -28.15 -45.03
N PHE A 539 -2.10 -27.78 -44.84
CA PHE A 539 -1.32 -28.16 -43.66
C PHE A 539 -1.21 -26.99 -42.69
N THR A 540 -1.46 -27.27 -41.42
CA THR A 540 -1.36 -26.30 -40.33
C THR A 540 -0.22 -26.74 -39.41
N SER A 541 0.93 -26.04 -39.47
CA SER A 541 1.96 -26.20 -38.45
C SER A 541 1.39 -25.93 -37.05
N GLN A 542 1.66 -26.85 -36.13
CA GLN A 542 1.43 -26.74 -34.69
C GLN A 542 2.78 -26.80 -33.95
N ALA A 543 3.88 -26.48 -34.64
CA ALA A 543 5.19 -26.46 -34.03
C ALA A 543 5.29 -25.37 -32.95
N SER A 544 6.02 -25.69 -31.88
CA SER A 544 6.23 -24.78 -30.74
C SER A 544 7.67 -24.84 -30.23
N GLY A 545 8.00 -23.98 -29.26
CA GLY A 545 9.36 -23.75 -28.79
C GLY A 545 10.04 -22.59 -29.52
N ASP A 546 11.32 -22.36 -29.25
CA ASP A 546 12.09 -21.28 -29.86
C ASP A 546 12.63 -21.71 -31.22
N LEU A 547 11.83 -21.49 -32.28
CA LEU A 547 12.16 -21.95 -33.62
C LEU A 547 13.12 -20.99 -34.36
N HIS A 548 14.08 -21.58 -35.06
CA HIS A 548 14.94 -20.92 -36.04
C HIS A 548 14.39 -21.07 -37.46
N SER A 549 13.97 -22.29 -37.83
CA SER A 549 13.43 -22.59 -39.16
C SER A 549 12.44 -23.75 -39.13
N LEU A 550 11.57 -23.81 -40.14
CA LEU A 550 10.77 -25.00 -40.46
C LEU A 550 10.88 -25.36 -41.95
N VAL A 551 10.78 -26.64 -42.25
CA VAL A 551 10.77 -27.18 -43.61
C VAL A 551 9.77 -28.32 -43.68
N TRP A 552 8.93 -28.28 -44.70
CA TRP A 552 8.02 -29.35 -45.11
C TRP A 552 8.65 -30.16 -46.23
N ASP A 553 8.51 -31.47 -46.16
CA ASP A 553 8.72 -32.43 -47.24
C ASP A 553 7.41 -33.17 -47.44
N PHE A 554 6.81 -33.07 -48.63
CA PHE A 554 5.51 -33.69 -48.92
C PHE A 554 5.63 -35.16 -49.33
N GLY A 555 6.85 -35.70 -49.45
CA GLY A 555 7.08 -37.13 -49.74
C GLY A 555 6.98 -37.52 -51.21
N ASP A 556 6.67 -36.57 -52.10
CA ASP A 556 6.64 -36.71 -53.57
C ASP A 556 7.79 -35.94 -54.26
N GLY A 557 8.71 -35.37 -53.47
CA GLY A 557 9.79 -34.49 -53.91
C GLY A 557 9.48 -33.00 -53.79
N GLY A 558 8.24 -32.61 -53.46
CA GLY A 558 7.88 -31.23 -53.12
C GLY A 558 8.29 -30.84 -51.71
N THR A 559 8.69 -29.58 -51.53
CA THR A 559 9.05 -29.01 -50.21
C THR A 559 8.48 -27.61 -50.02
N SER A 560 8.29 -27.17 -48.78
CA SER A 560 7.89 -25.78 -48.45
C SER A 560 8.56 -25.28 -47.17
N THR A 561 8.73 -23.96 -47.05
CA THR A 561 9.16 -23.29 -45.80
C THR A 561 8.06 -22.40 -45.22
N GLU A 562 6.87 -22.40 -45.82
CA GLU A 562 5.73 -21.65 -45.30
C GLU A 562 5.21 -22.27 -44.01
N LEU A 563 4.67 -21.44 -43.12
CA LEU A 563 4.16 -21.91 -41.83
C LEU A 563 2.92 -22.82 -42.00
N HIS A 564 2.05 -22.49 -42.96
CA HIS A 564 0.80 -23.21 -43.22
C HIS A 564 0.61 -23.43 -44.73
N PRO A 565 1.34 -24.36 -45.35
CA PRO A 565 1.30 -24.52 -46.80
C PRO A 565 0.02 -25.24 -47.27
N ALA A 566 -0.44 -24.84 -48.44
CA ALA A 566 -1.36 -25.63 -49.26
C ALA A 566 -0.55 -26.44 -50.27
N TYR A 567 -0.78 -27.76 -50.38
CA TYR A 567 -0.07 -28.60 -51.33
C TYR A 567 -1.00 -29.54 -52.09
N THR A 568 -0.77 -29.73 -53.39
CA THR A 568 -1.62 -30.55 -54.27
C THR A 568 -0.87 -31.78 -54.75
N PHE A 569 -1.33 -32.96 -54.34
CA PHE A 569 -0.84 -34.24 -54.82
C PHE A 569 -1.55 -34.61 -56.13
N VAL A 570 -0.81 -34.63 -57.24
CA VAL A 570 -1.37 -34.80 -58.58
C VAL A 570 -1.54 -36.27 -58.98
N HIS A 571 -0.78 -37.18 -58.36
CA HIS A 571 -0.81 -38.60 -58.70
C HIS A 571 -1.31 -39.44 -57.51
N PRO A 572 -1.96 -40.58 -57.77
CA PRO A 572 -2.29 -41.55 -56.74
C PRO A 572 -1.04 -42.11 -56.08
N GLY A 573 -1.06 -42.27 -54.76
CA GLY A 573 0.08 -42.73 -53.97
C GLY A 573 -0.11 -42.49 -52.46
N SER A 574 0.74 -43.09 -51.64
CA SER A 574 0.81 -42.80 -50.21
C SER A 574 2.07 -41.98 -49.93
N TYR A 575 1.89 -40.74 -49.49
CA TYR A 575 2.95 -39.76 -49.33
C TYR A 575 3.26 -39.50 -47.85
N PRO A 576 4.50 -39.74 -47.38
CA PRO A 576 4.90 -39.47 -46.00
C PRO A 576 5.26 -37.99 -45.79
N VAL A 577 4.26 -37.18 -45.47
CA VAL A 577 4.46 -35.74 -45.24
C VAL A 577 5.20 -35.53 -43.92
N THR A 578 6.32 -34.83 -43.98
CA THR A 578 7.22 -34.60 -42.85
C THR A 578 7.40 -33.11 -42.62
N LEU A 579 7.15 -32.66 -41.39
CA LEU A 579 7.51 -31.33 -40.90
C LEU A 579 8.79 -31.44 -40.07
N THR A 580 9.85 -30.76 -40.50
CA THR A 580 11.11 -30.63 -39.78
C THR A 580 11.23 -29.24 -39.22
N VAL A 581 11.49 -29.10 -37.92
CA VAL A 581 11.73 -27.82 -37.26
C VAL A 581 13.10 -27.81 -36.61
N THR A 582 13.80 -26.68 -36.71
CA THR A 582 15.09 -26.45 -36.07
C THR A 582 14.91 -25.35 -35.04
N GLY A 583 15.32 -25.60 -33.80
CA GLY A 583 15.32 -24.61 -32.73
C GLY A 583 16.48 -23.62 -32.84
N GLN A 584 16.39 -22.49 -32.16
CA GLN A 584 17.47 -21.50 -32.06
C GLN A 584 18.72 -22.05 -31.37
N ASP A 585 18.57 -23.13 -30.59
CA ASP A 585 19.65 -23.90 -29.98
C ASP A 585 20.27 -24.94 -30.94
N GLY A 586 19.81 -25.02 -32.18
CA GLY A 586 20.25 -25.96 -33.20
C GLY A 586 19.66 -27.37 -33.06
N ARG A 587 18.80 -27.64 -32.07
CA ARG A 587 18.11 -28.93 -31.95
C ARG A 587 17.10 -29.08 -33.08
N VAL A 588 17.00 -30.29 -33.63
CA VAL A 588 16.07 -30.60 -34.73
C VAL A 588 15.02 -31.59 -34.23
N GLN A 589 13.75 -31.37 -34.62
CA GLN A 589 12.64 -32.29 -34.40
C GLN A 589 11.85 -32.48 -35.68
N THR A 590 11.20 -33.65 -35.80
CA THR A 590 10.40 -34.02 -36.97
C THR A 590 9.07 -34.61 -36.56
N ALA A 591 8.00 -34.23 -37.25
CA ALA A 591 6.69 -34.88 -37.18
C ALA A 591 6.33 -35.42 -38.57
N GLN A 592 5.68 -36.58 -38.64
CA GLN A 592 5.32 -37.22 -39.89
C GLN A 592 3.88 -37.75 -39.84
N ALA A 593 3.15 -37.58 -40.95
CA ALA A 593 1.83 -38.16 -41.18
C ALA A 593 1.68 -38.58 -42.65
N TRP A 594 0.87 -39.60 -42.91
CA TRP A 594 0.65 -40.13 -44.25
C TRP A 594 -0.58 -39.49 -44.90
N VAL A 595 -0.44 -39.03 -46.15
CA VAL A 595 -1.56 -38.64 -47.01
C VAL A 595 -1.73 -39.70 -48.09
N THR A 596 -2.91 -40.29 -48.19
CA THR A 596 -3.22 -41.34 -49.17
C THR A 596 -4.08 -40.77 -50.30
N VAL A 597 -3.55 -40.79 -51.51
CA VAL A 597 -4.23 -40.28 -52.70
C VAL A 597 -4.64 -41.46 -53.57
N THR A 598 -5.93 -41.60 -53.83
CA THR A 598 -6.49 -42.66 -54.67
C THR A 598 -6.66 -42.18 -56.12
N ALA A 599 -6.80 -43.15 -57.03
CA ALA A 599 -7.04 -42.87 -58.44
C ALA A 599 -8.54 -42.64 -58.65
N PRO A 600 -8.94 -41.54 -59.31
CA PRO A 600 -10.36 -41.26 -59.53
C PRO A 600 -11.02 -42.44 -60.22
N ALA A 601 -12.18 -42.85 -59.70
CA ALA A 601 -12.95 -43.95 -60.24
C ALA A 601 -13.17 -43.75 -61.75
N PRO A 602 -13.04 -44.80 -62.59
CA PRO A 602 -13.31 -44.69 -64.01
C PRO A 602 -14.73 -44.14 -64.23
N ALA A 603 -14.87 -43.09 -65.04
CA ALA A 603 -16.18 -42.57 -65.39
C ALA A 603 -16.95 -43.63 -66.20
N LEU A 604 -18.17 -43.96 -65.77
CA LEU A 604 -19.04 -44.88 -66.49
C LEU A 604 -19.43 -44.29 -67.85
N VAL A 605 -19.41 -45.10 -68.90
CA VAL A 605 -19.86 -44.70 -70.24
C VAL A 605 -21.40 -44.78 -70.29
N PRO A 606 -22.11 -43.67 -70.60
CA PRO A 606 -23.57 -43.67 -70.66
C PRO A 606 -24.11 -44.71 -71.64
N VAL A 607 -25.20 -45.39 -71.26
CA VAL A 607 -25.83 -46.39 -72.12
C VAL A 607 -26.66 -45.76 -73.24
N SER A 608 -26.67 -46.41 -74.41
CA SER A 608 -27.52 -46.04 -75.54
C SER A 608 -28.24 -47.29 -76.07
N ALA A 609 -29.56 -47.22 -76.22
CA ALA A 609 -30.37 -48.29 -76.81
C ALA A 609 -30.45 -48.13 -78.33
N ALA A 610 -30.14 -49.20 -79.07
CA ALA A 610 -30.34 -49.28 -80.52
C ALA A 610 -30.43 -50.76 -80.92
N PHE A 611 -31.18 -51.06 -81.98
CA PHE A 611 -31.20 -52.40 -82.58
C PHE A 611 -31.67 -52.38 -84.03
N VAL A 612 -31.44 -53.49 -84.73
CA VAL A 612 -31.88 -53.70 -86.12
C VAL A 612 -32.60 -55.05 -86.24
N PRO A 613 -33.85 -55.10 -86.74
CA PRO A 613 -34.52 -56.34 -87.11
C PRO A 613 -34.07 -56.83 -88.50
N SER A 614 -34.08 -58.16 -88.74
CA SER A 614 -33.66 -58.75 -90.01
C SER A 614 -34.61 -58.44 -91.18
N VAL A 615 -35.89 -58.22 -90.89
CA VAL A 615 -36.93 -57.83 -91.84
C VAL A 615 -37.89 -56.87 -91.15
N LEU A 616 -38.51 -55.96 -91.90
CA LEU A 616 -39.54 -55.05 -91.38
C LEU A 616 -40.97 -55.53 -91.68
N GLU A 617 -41.12 -56.48 -92.61
CA GLU A 617 -42.41 -57.02 -93.02
C GLU A 617 -42.32 -58.46 -93.56
N GLY A 618 -43.44 -59.20 -93.56
CA GLY A 618 -43.54 -60.57 -94.10
C GLY A 618 -44.89 -61.23 -93.82
N THR A 619 -45.11 -62.47 -94.26
CA THR A 619 -46.38 -63.21 -94.02
C THR A 619 -46.33 -64.05 -92.74
N ALA A 620 -47.45 -64.17 -92.04
CA ALA A 620 -47.61 -65.01 -90.87
C ALA A 620 -47.48 -66.52 -91.24
N PRO A 621 -46.76 -67.33 -90.44
CA PRO A 621 -45.92 -66.93 -89.31
C PRO A 621 -44.57 -66.31 -89.75
N LEU A 622 -44.24 -65.11 -89.25
CA LEU A 622 -43.01 -64.37 -89.58
C LEU A 622 -41.98 -64.47 -88.45
N THR A 623 -40.83 -65.09 -88.71
CA THR A 623 -39.71 -65.11 -87.77
C THR A 623 -38.73 -63.98 -88.07
N VAL A 624 -38.45 -63.13 -87.09
CA VAL A 624 -37.55 -61.97 -87.18
C VAL A 624 -36.37 -62.15 -86.21
N GLN A 625 -35.16 -61.94 -86.71
CA GLN A 625 -33.94 -61.90 -85.89
C GLN A 625 -33.66 -60.45 -85.50
N PHE A 626 -33.48 -60.17 -84.21
CA PHE A 626 -33.16 -58.83 -83.71
C PHE A 626 -31.70 -58.76 -83.28
N THR A 627 -30.96 -57.81 -83.84
CA THR A 627 -29.57 -57.56 -83.45
C THR A 627 -29.49 -56.31 -82.58
N SER A 628 -29.32 -56.45 -81.27
CA SER A 628 -28.95 -55.32 -80.39
C SER A 628 -27.66 -54.64 -80.86
N GLN A 629 -27.70 -53.31 -80.88
CA GLN A 629 -26.57 -52.40 -81.08
C GLN A 629 -26.38 -51.51 -79.84
N ALA A 630 -26.84 -51.96 -78.67
CA ALA A 630 -26.68 -51.23 -77.43
C ALA A 630 -25.20 -51.01 -77.09
N THR A 631 -24.87 -49.81 -76.62
CA THR A 631 -23.49 -49.41 -76.24
C THR A 631 -23.47 -48.80 -74.84
N GLY A 632 -22.27 -48.64 -74.27
CA GLY A 632 -22.04 -48.12 -72.91
C GLY A 632 -21.87 -49.22 -71.87
N ASP A 633 -21.75 -48.83 -70.59
CA ASP A 633 -21.57 -49.76 -69.47
C ASP A 633 -22.92 -50.33 -69.02
N LEU A 634 -23.37 -51.38 -69.72
CA LEU A 634 -24.67 -52.02 -69.53
C LEU A 634 -24.71 -52.85 -68.23
N HIS A 635 -25.74 -52.60 -67.42
CA HIS A 635 -26.15 -53.49 -66.33
C HIS A 635 -27.08 -54.61 -66.84
N SER A 636 -28.10 -54.25 -67.62
CA SER A 636 -29.06 -55.21 -68.17
C SER A 636 -29.75 -54.67 -69.45
N LEU A 637 -30.37 -55.59 -70.21
CA LEU A 637 -31.21 -55.28 -71.37
C LEU A 637 -32.47 -56.14 -71.39
N TRP A 638 -33.54 -55.63 -71.98
CA TRP A 638 -34.83 -56.28 -72.03
C TRP A 638 -35.61 -55.90 -73.30
N TRP A 639 -36.28 -56.87 -73.90
CA TRP A 639 -37.07 -56.76 -75.12
C TRP A 639 -38.55 -56.95 -74.83
N ASP A 640 -39.38 -56.15 -75.50
CA ASP A 640 -40.83 -56.33 -75.62
C ASP A 640 -41.17 -56.35 -77.12
N PHE A 641 -41.74 -57.45 -77.62
CA PHE A 641 -42.04 -57.61 -79.04
C PHE A 641 -43.38 -57.01 -79.47
N GLY A 642 -44.16 -56.45 -78.53
CA GLY A 642 -45.41 -55.73 -78.81
C GLY A 642 -46.65 -56.63 -79.01
N ASP A 643 -46.50 -57.94 -78.90
CA ASP A 643 -47.57 -58.95 -78.92
C ASP A 643 -47.75 -59.67 -77.57
N GLY A 644 -47.01 -59.22 -76.54
CA GLY A 644 -46.93 -59.84 -75.22
C GLY A 644 -45.69 -60.74 -75.02
N GLY A 645 -44.93 -61.03 -76.08
CA GLY A 645 -43.64 -61.71 -75.98
C GLY A 645 -42.52 -60.80 -75.45
N THR A 646 -41.59 -61.37 -74.68
CA THR A 646 -40.43 -60.63 -74.14
C THR A 646 -39.14 -61.45 -74.23
N SER A 647 -37.98 -60.80 -74.15
CA SER A 647 -36.67 -61.48 -74.08
C SER A 647 -35.64 -60.67 -73.28
N THR A 648 -34.59 -61.32 -72.80
CA THR A 648 -33.40 -60.68 -72.22
C THR A 648 -32.12 -61.07 -72.97
N GLU A 649 -32.25 -61.84 -74.05
CA GLU A 649 -31.11 -62.23 -74.89
C GLU A 649 -30.58 -61.01 -75.66
N LEU A 650 -29.26 -60.96 -75.88
CA LEU A 650 -28.65 -59.86 -76.60
C LEU A 650 -29.13 -59.76 -78.06
N HIS A 651 -29.38 -60.90 -78.70
CA HIS A 651 -29.82 -60.98 -80.10
C HIS A 651 -30.95 -62.02 -80.28
N PRO A 652 -32.18 -61.71 -79.88
CA PRO A 652 -33.25 -62.69 -79.88
C PRO A 652 -33.80 -62.95 -81.28
N ALA A 653 -34.25 -64.19 -81.50
CA ALA A 653 -35.13 -64.58 -82.59
C ALA A 653 -36.57 -64.64 -82.07
N TYR A 654 -37.53 -64.00 -82.76
CA TYR A 654 -38.93 -64.04 -82.34
C TYR A 654 -39.89 -64.24 -83.52
N THR A 655 -40.92 -65.06 -83.34
CA THR A 655 -41.87 -65.45 -84.39
C THR A 655 -43.26 -64.85 -84.13
N PHE A 656 -43.71 -63.97 -85.01
CA PHE A 656 -45.05 -63.40 -85.02
C PHE A 656 -46.01 -64.33 -85.77
N VAL A 657 -46.93 -64.96 -85.04
CA VAL A 657 -47.81 -66.03 -85.56
C VAL A 657 -49.07 -65.49 -86.22
N LEU A 658 -49.53 -64.30 -85.82
CA LEU A 658 -50.72 -63.67 -86.38
C LEU A 658 -50.34 -62.48 -87.28
N PRO A 659 -51.15 -62.16 -88.30
CA PRO A 659 -50.99 -60.92 -89.04
C PRO A 659 -51.31 -59.72 -88.14
N GLY A 660 -50.54 -58.63 -88.29
CA GLY A 660 -50.67 -57.43 -87.44
C GLY A 660 -49.46 -56.50 -87.53
N THR A 661 -49.56 -55.32 -86.90
CA THR A 661 -48.44 -54.39 -86.74
C THR A 661 -47.95 -54.43 -85.30
N TYR A 662 -46.68 -54.75 -85.09
CA TYR A 662 -46.05 -54.94 -83.79
C TYR A 662 -44.98 -53.87 -83.54
N THR A 663 -45.00 -53.24 -82.37
CA THR A 663 -43.95 -52.28 -81.97
C THR A 663 -42.97 -52.97 -81.04
N VAL A 664 -41.78 -53.25 -81.53
CA VAL A 664 -40.71 -53.89 -80.77
C VAL A 664 -39.93 -52.83 -80.02
N THR A 665 -39.72 -53.03 -78.72
CA THR A 665 -38.98 -52.14 -77.83
C THR A 665 -37.77 -52.86 -77.24
N LEU A 666 -36.58 -52.26 -77.36
CA LEU A 666 -35.39 -52.63 -76.59
C LEU A 666 -35.20 -51.59 -75.47
N SER A 667 -35.13 -52.04 -74.22
CA SER A 667 -34.79 -51.22 -73.06
C SER A 667 -33.43 -51.64 -72.49
N VAL A 668 -32.56 -50.69 -72.19
CA VAL A 668 -31.25 -50.93 -71.56
C VAL A 668 -31.11 -50.12 -70.29
N LEU A 669 -30.45 -50.70 -69.28
CA LEU A 669 -30.13 -50.07 -68.00
C LEU A 669 -28.61 -50.01 -67.84
N GLY A 670 -28.07 -48.84 -67.53
CA GLY A 670 -26.65 -48.64 -67.26
C GLY A 670 -26.26 -48.96 -65.83
N MET A 671 -24.96 -49.19 -65.62
CA MET A 671 -24.37 -49.37 -64.29
C MET A 671 -24.46 -48.11 -63.41
N ASP A 672 -24.77 -46.95 -64.01
CA ASP A 672 -25.10 -45.68 -63.36
C ASP A 672 -26.57 -45.59 -62.92
N GLY A 673 -27.39 -46.60 -63.25
CA GLY A 673 -28.82 -46.65 -62.92
C GLY A 673 -29.72 -45.90 -63.91
N LEU A 674 -29.18 -45.31 -64.98
CA LEU A 674 -29.97 -44.63 -66.01
C LEU A 674 -30.40 -45.61 -67.11
N SER A 675 -31.61 -45.42 -67.66
CA SER A 675 -32.14 -46.29 -68.71
C SER A 675 -32.42 -45.53 -70.02
N GLN A 676 -32.32 -46.26 -71.12
CA GLN A 676 -32.73 -45.80 -72.46
C GLN A 676 -33.55 -46.87 -73.18
N THR A 677 -34.36 -46.43 -74.14
CA THR A 677 -35.18 -47.32 -74.95
C THR A 677 -35.06 -46.98 -76.45
N ALA A 678 -35.19 -48.01 -77.28
CA ALA A 678 -35.29 -47.90 -78.74
C ALA A 678 -36.52 -48.68 -79.21
N GLN A 679 -37.18 -48.21 -80.26
CA GLN A 679 -38.40 -48.84 -80.80
C GLN A 679 -38.37 -48.93 -82.33
N VAL A 680 -38.90 -50.03 -82.87
CA VAL A 680 -39.09 -50.25 -84.31
C VAL A 680 -40.43 -50.96 -84.54
N SER A 681 -41.21 -50.51 -85.52
CA SER A 681 -42.49 -51.14 -85.90
C SER A 681 -42.29 -52.16 -87.05
N LEU A 682 -42.95 -53.30 -86.93
CA LEU A 682 -42.94 -54.43 -87.88
C LEU A 682 -44.37 -54.74 -88.36
N THR A 683 -44.55 -55.20 -89.61
CA THR A 683 -45.88 -55.54 -90.18
C THR A 683 -45.94 -56.98 -90.70
N VAL A 684 -46.97 -57.75 -90.31
CA VAL A 684 -47.16 -59.16 -90.68
C VAL A 684 -48.47 -59.35 -91.48
N PHE A 685 -48.42 -60.01 -92.64
CA PHE A 685 -49.53 -60.23 -93.59
C PHE A 685 -50.09 -61.67 -93.58
N ASP A 686 -51.23 -61.92 -94.22
CA ASP A 686 -51.94 -63.23 -94.31
C ASP A 686 -51.47 -64.07 -95.53
N PRO A 687 -51.29 -65.41 -95.45
CA PRO A 687 -50.96 -66.29 -96.59
C PRO A 687 -52.10 -66.53 -97.62
N ALA A 688 -51.78 -66.71 -98.92
CA ALA A 688 -52.73 -66.88 -100.03
C ALA A 688 -53.06 -68.37 -100.41
N PRO A 689 -54.23 -68.70 -101.02
CA PRO A 689 -54.67 -70.10 -101.34
C PRO A 689 -54.23 -70.68 -102.74
N PRO A 690 -54.14 -72.03 -102.94
CA PRO A 690 -53.66 -72.71 -104.18
C PRO A 690 -54.74 -73.27 -105.18
N ALA A 691 -54.38 -73.64 -106.43
CA ALA A 691 -55.25 -73.98 -107.60
C ALA A 691 -55.22 -75.46 -108.14
N PRO A 692 -56.20 -75.97 -108.97
CA PRO A 692 -56.41 -77.42 -109.28
C PRO A 692 -56.01 -77.98 -110.70
N PRO A 693 -55.98 -79.33 -110.96
CA PRO A 693 -55.48 -80.04 -112.19
C PRO A 693 -56.50 -80.89 -113.04
N SER A 694 -56.11 -81.45 -114.22
CA SER A 694 -56.91 -82.13 -115.30
C SER A 694 -56.63 -83.66 -115.59
N VAL A 695 -57.55 -84.42 -116.26
CA VAL A 695 -57.65 -85.94 -116.34
C VAL A 695 -57.61 -86.58 -117.78
N THR A 696 -57.22 -87.88 -117.94
CA THR A 696 -57.16 -88.75 -119.18
C THR A 696 -57.64 -90.23 -118.95
N LEU A 697 -58.18 -90.95 -119.98
CA LEU A 697 -58.89 -92.27 -119.95
C LEU A 697 -58.06 -93.55 -119.57
N PRO A 698 -58.67 -94.64 -119.04
CA PRO A 698 -57.99 -95.84 -118.49
C PRO A 698 -57.54 -96.92 -119.52
N PRO A 699 -56.61 -97.83 -119.14
CA PRO A 699 -55.91 -98.75 -120.05
C PRO A 699 -56.68 -100.02 -120.48
N GLU A 700 -57.71 -100.46 -119.76
CA GLU A 700 -58.39 -101.75 -120.03
C GLU A 700 -59.14 -101.79 -121.37
N CYS A 701 -59.66 -100.66 -121.87
CA CYS A 701 -60.28 -100.59 -123.21
C CYS A 701 -59.27 -100.43 -124.38
N GLN A 702 -57.96 -100.58 -124.13
CA GLN A 702 -56.91 -100.49 -125.18
C GLN A 702 -56.52 -101.88 -125.76
N ALA A 703 -57.45 -102.48 -126.49
CA ALA A 703 -57.31 -103.37 -127.67
C ALA A 703 -56.39 -104.63 -127.70
N ILE A 704 -55.89 -105.24 -126.61
CA ILE A 704 -54.93 -106.37 -126.74
C ILE A 704 -55.28 -107.69 -125.99
N ALA A 705 -56.38 -107.82 -125.25
CA ALA A 705 -56.67 -109.07 -124.49
C ALA A 705 -58.04 -109.75 -124.75
N PHE A 706 -58.83 -109.31 -125.73
CA PHE A 706 -60.13 -109.92 -126.03
C PHE A 706 -59.98 -111.21 -126.86
N VAL A 707 -60.66 -112.29 -126.48
CA VAL A 707 -60.56 -113.61 -127.15
C VAL A 707 -61.67 -113.74 -128.21
N GLY A 708 -61.59 -112.95 -129.29
CA GLY A 708 -62.58 -112.98 -130.36
C GLY A 708 -62.46 -111.81 -131.35
N ALA A 709 -63.16 -111.87 -132.47
CA ALA A 709 -63.38 -110.69 -133.31
C ALA A 709 -64.47 -109.83 -132.65
N PRO A 710 -64.38 -108.49 -132.65
CA PRO A 710 -65.33 -107.64 -131.94
C PRO A 710 -66.76 -107.86 -132.44
N ILE A 711 -67.71 -107.77 -131.51
CA ILE A 711 -69.14 -107.84 -131.80
C ILE A 711 -69.57 -106.45 -132.23
N VAL A 712 -69.88 -106.29 -133.52
CA VAL A 712 -70.21 -104.97 -134.10
C VAL A 712 -71.62 -104.97 -134.63
N GLY A 713 -72.43 -104.05 -134.10
CA GLY A 713 -73.80 -103.75 -134.55
C GLY A 713 -73.83 -103.08 -135.92
N SER A 714 -75.02 -103.04 -136.51
CA SER A 714 -75.26 -102.31 -137.75
C SER A 714 -75.37 -100.80 -137.46
N PRO A 715 -74.89 -99.90 -138.33
CA PRO A 715 -74.63 -98.51 -137.92
C PRO A 715 -75.85 -97.62 -137.64
N THR A 716 -77.09 -98.07 -137.88
CA THR A 716 -78.30 -97.21 -137.76
C THR A 716 -79.60 -97.93 -137.35
N ASP A 717 -79.59 -99.24 -137.13
CA ASP A 717 -80.80 -100.00 -136.72
C ASP A 717 -80.78 -100.26 -135.21
N HIS A 718 -81.91 -100.70 -134.65
CA HIS A 718 -81.97 -101.16 -133.25
C HIS A 718 -81.48 -102.59 -133.17
N ASP A 719 -80.27 -102.78 -132.65
CA ASP A 719 -79.63 -104.08 -132.57
C ASP A 719 -79.75 -104.71 -131.18
N TRP A 720 -79.94 -106.03 -131.17
CA TRP A 720 -79.76 -106.88 -129.99
C TRP A 720 -78.40 -107.56 -130.09
N LEU A 721 -77.49 -107.18 -129.21
CA LEU A 721 -76.13 -107.70 -129.19
C LEU A 721 -75.91 -108.55 -127.94
N TYR A 722 -75.32 -109.72 -128.14
CA TYR A 722 -75.02 -110.68 -127.07
C TYR A 722 -73.56 -111.07 -127.13
N GLY A 723 -72.83 -110.81 -126.05
CA GLY A 723 -71.49 -111.32 -125.82
C GLY A 723 -71.50 -112.75 -125.29
N THR A 724 -70.39 -113.15 -124.69
CA THR A 724 -70.09 -114.51 -124.26
C THR A 724 -69.78 -114.56 -122.76
N ASP A 725 -69.41 -115.73 -122.24
CA ASP A 725 -68.98 -115.86 -120.83
C ASP A 725 -67.49 -115.45 -120.62
N GLY A 726 -66.84 -114.80 -121.59
CA GLY A 726 -65.50 -114.23 -121.41
C GLY A 726 -65.36 -112.84 -122.03
N SER A 727 -64.34 -112.09 -121.62
CA SER A 727 -64.12 -110.68 -122.00
C SER A 727 -64.26 -110.38 -123.49
N ASP A 728 -65.20 -109.50 -123.80
CA ASP A 728 -65.65 -109.08 -125.11
C ASP A 728 -65.49 -107.57 -125.35
N LEU A 729 -65.32 -107.21 -126.63
CA LEU A 729 -65.39 -105.82 -127.10
C LEU A 729 -66.64 -105.68 -127.97
N ILE A 730 -67.60 -104.89 -127.49
CA ILE A 730 -68.89 -104.66 -128.15
C ILE A 730 -68.99 -103.20 -128.60
N ILE A 731 -69.31 -103.00 -129.88
CA ILE A 731 -69.53 -101.67 -130.46
C ILE A 731 -70.86 -101.70 -131.21
N ALA A 732 -71.91 -101.11 -130.64
CA ALA A 732 -73.25 -101.18 -131.24
C ALA A 732 -73.43 -100.18 -132.38
N GLY A 733 -72.97 -98.94 -132.20
CA GLY A 733 -73.02 -97.90 -133.23
C GLY A 733 -74.16 -96.91 -132.94
N SER A 734 -74.82 -96.37 -133.97
CA SER A 734 -75.95 -95.47 -133.75
C SER A 734 -77.29 -96.24 -133.86
N GLY A 735 -78.26 -95.96 -132.99
CA GLY A 735 -79.55 -96.64 -132.85
C GLY A 735 -79.94 -96.78 -131.38
N HIS A 736 -81.21 -97.10 -131.06
CA HIS A 736 -81.61 -97.57 -129.71
C HIS A 736 -81.31 -99.07 -129.58
N ASN A 737 -80.14 -99.41 -129.07
CA ASN A 737 -79.63 -100.78 -128.97
C ASN A 737 -79.88 -101.37 -127.59
N GLU A 738 -79.91 -102.70 -127.55
CA GLU A 738 -79.99 -103.46 -126.30
C GLU A 738 -78.83 -104.46 -126.28
N ILE A 739 -77.90 -104.26 -125.35
CA ILE A 739 -76.61 -104.95 -125.31
C ILE A 739 -76.52 -105.78 -124.04
N TYR A 740 -76.15 -107.05 -124.18
CA TYR A 740 -75.90 -107.98 -123.08
C TYR A 740 -74.50 -108.55 -123.24
N ALA A 741 -73.52 -108.10 -122.47
CA ALA A 741 -72.13 -108.50 -122.69
C ALA A 741 -71.80 -109.87 -122.10
N GLY A 742 -72.36 -110.21 -120.93
CA GLY A 742 -72.41 -111.60 -120.46
C GLY A 742 -71.51 -111.80 -119.25
N GLY A 743 -70.42 -112.54 -119.39
CA GLY A 743 -69.46 -112.72 -118.31
C GLY A 743 -68.03 -112.45 -118.77
N GLY A 744 -67.12 -112.14 -117.85
CA GLY A 744 -65.80 -111.61 -118.14
C GLY A 744 -65.76 -110.09 -118.10
N ASP A 745 -64.56 -109.50 -118.10
CA ASP A 745 -64.37 -108.04 -118.07
C ASP A 745 -64.56 -107.47 -119.50
N ASP A 746 -65.70 -106.83 -119.76
CA ASP A 746 -66.16 -106.40 -121.07
C ASP A 746 -65.92 -104.90 -121.31
N CYS A 747 -65.70 -104.50 -122.57
CA CYS A 747 -65.64 -103.09 -122.96
C CYS A 747 -66.72 -102.81 -124.01
N ILE A 748 -67.68 -101.95 -123.67
CA ILE A 748 -68.89 -101.70 -124.44
C ILE A 748 -68.94 -100.23 -124.85
N LEU A 749 -69.11 -99.99 -126.15
CA LEU A 749 -69.45 -98.68 -126.70
C LEU A 749 -70.85 -98.79 -127.32
N ALA A 750 -71.85 -98.23 -126.62
CA ALA A 750 -73.24 -98.26 -127.07
C ALA A 750 -73.40 -97.34 -128.28
N GLY A 751 -72.95 -96.09 -128.17
CA GLY A 751 -72.84 -95.16 -129.27
C GLY A 751 -73.95 -94.13 -129.24
N GLY A 752 -74.59 -93.85 -130.36
CA GLY A 752 -75.58 -92.77 -130.40
C GLY A 752 -77.00 -93.31 -130.30
N GLY A 753 -77.79 -92.94 -129.30
CA GLY A 753 -79.14 -93.47 -129.17
C GLY A 753 -79.77 -93.28 -127.79
N HIS A 754 -80.67 -94.19 -127.46
CA HIS A 754 -81.20 -94.39 -126.10
C HIS A 754 -80.98 -95.88 -125.92
N ASP A 755 -79.79 -96.21 -125.48
CA ASP A 755 -79.28 -97.55 -125.41
C ASP A 755 -79.56 -98.14 -124.03
N ILE A 756 -79.74 -99.46 -123.99
CA ILE A 756 -79.82 -100.22 -122.76
C ILE A 756 -78.66 -101.20 -122.76
N VAL A 757 -77.77 -101.07 -121.78
CA VAL A 757 -76.54 -101.86 -121.72
C VAL A 757 -76.46 -102.64 -120.42
N TYR A 758 -76.26 -103.95 -120.51
CA TYR A 758 -75.97 -104.84 -119.39
C TYR A 758 -74.54 -105.38 -119.56
N GLY A 759 -73.65 -105.01 -118.63
CA GLY A 759 -72.28 -105.53 -118.54
C GLY A 759 -72.31 -107.02 -118.21
N GLY A 760 -72.83 -107.34 -117.02
CA GLY A 760 -73.00 -108.72 -116.60
C GLY A 760 -72.02 -109.07 -115.49
N ALA A 761 -71.36 -110.22 -115.57
CA ALA A 761 -70.47 -110.68 -114.50
C ALA A 761 -69.00 -110.45 -114.86
N GLY A 762 -68.33 -109.49 -114.24
CA GLY A 762 -66.96 -109.09 -114.56
C GLY A 762 -66.77 -107.60 -114.28
N ASN A 763 -65.55 -107.09 -114.38
CA ASN A 763 -65.30 -105.65 -114.23
C ASN A 763 -65.41 -104.97 -115.60
N ASP A 764 -66.56 -104.40 -115.88
CA ASP A 764 -66.93 -103.92 -117.20
C ASP A 764 -66.69 -102.42 -117.36
N VAL A 765 -66.44 -101.99 -118.59
CA VAL A 765 -66.35 -100.57 -118.95
C VAL A 765 -67.39 -100.26 -120.00
N ILE A 766 -68.37 -99.43 -119.63
CA ILE A 766 -69.52 -99.09 -120.46
C ILE A 766 -69.46 -97.62 -120.83
N PHE A 767 -69.45 -97.32 -122.12
CA PHE A 767 -69.64 -95.98 -122.66
C PHE A 767 -71.02 -95.90 -123.32
N GLY A 768 -71.94 -95.13 -122.72
CA GLY A 768 -73.24 -94.80 -123.31
C GLY A 768 -73.07 -93.96 -124.56
N GLU A 769 -72.23 -92.92 -124.47
CA GLU A 769 -72.08 -91.85 -125.47
C GLU A 769 -73.35 -90.99 -125.62
N ASP A 770 -73.76 -90.63 -126.84
CA ASP A 770 -74.73 -89.56 -127.05
C ASP A 770 -76.18 -90.08 -126.95
N GLY A 771 -76.94 -89.55 -126.00
CA GLY A 771 -78.37 -89.73 -125.84
C GLY A 771 -78.72 -90.44 -124.52
N SER A 772 -80.01 -90.58 -124.21
CA SER A 772 -80.44 -90.97 -122.84
C SER A 772 -80.41 -92.47 -122.64
N ASP A 773 -79.34 -92.93 -122.02
CA ASP A 773 -78.97 -94.33 -121.93
C ASP A 773 -79.22 -94.90 -120.54
N ASP A 774 -79.62 -96.16 -120.49
CA ASP A 774 -79.71 -96.94 -119.25
C ASP A 774 -78.53 -97.92 -119.20
N LEU A 775 -77.54 -97.62 -118.36
CA LEU A 775 -76.29 -98.38 -118.26
C LEU A 775 -76.27 -99.19 -116.96
N TYR A 776 -76.16 -100.51 -117.09
CA TYR A 776 -76.12 -101.48 -115.99
C TYR A 776 -74.77 -102.21 -115.97
N GLY A 777 -74.00 -102.05 -114.89
CA GLY A 777 -72.74 -102.78 -114.67
C GLY A 777 -73.00 -104.24 -114.30
N GLU A 778 -73.89 -104.45 -113.32
CA GLU A 778 -74.25 -105.75 -112.74
C GLU A 778 -73.20 -106.29 -111.74
N ASP A 779 -72.66 -107.50 -111.90
CA ASP A 779 -71.80 -108.13 -110.88
C ASP A 779 -70.32 -107.81 -111.16
N GLY A 780 -69.71 -106.85 -110.47
CA GLY A 780 -68.34 -106.45 -110.76
C GLY A 780 -67.93 -105.11 -110.14
N GLU A 781 -66.67 -104.69 -110.33
CA GLU A 781 -66.29 -103.29 -110.16
C GLU A 781 -66.29 -102.59 -111.52
N ASP A 782 -67.42 -101.94 -111.85
CA ASP A 782 -67.69 -101.46 -113.19
C ASP A 782 -67.40 -99.96 -113.35
N VAL A 783 -67.10 -99.55 -114.58
CA VAL A 783 -66.94 -98.14 -114.96
C VAL A 783 -67.96 -97.78 -116.01
N LEU A 784 -68.95 -96.98 -115.63
CA LEU A 784 -70.02 -96.53 -116.50
C LEU A 784 -69.80 -95.05 -116.82
N ILE A 785 -69.80 -94.71 -118.10
CA ILE A 785 -69.53 -93.36 -118.59
C ILE A 785 -70.63 -92.97 -119.57
N SER A 786 -71.45 -92.00 -119.21
CA SER A 786 -72.42 -91.42 -120.14
C SER A 786 -71.78 -90.30 -120.95
N GLY A 787 -72.39 -90.01 -122.10
CA GLY A 787 -72.16 -88.77 -122.81
C GLY A 787 -73.19 -87.72 -122.40
N PRO A 788 -73.42 -86.70 -123.24
CA PRO A 788 -74.27 -85.59 -122.89
C PRO A 788 -75.77 -85.89 -123.08
N SER A 789 -76.50 -86.34 -122.05
CA SER A 789 -77.95 -86.26 -121.96
C SER A 789 -78.46 -86.51 -120.52
N SER A 790 -79.75 -86.84 -120.32
CA SER A 790 -80.23 -87.33 -119.01
C SER A 790 -80.10 -88.86 -118.98
N ASP A 791 -79.09 -89.36 -118.28
CA ASP A 791 -78.70 -90.78 -118.29
C ASP A 791 -79.00 -91.48 -116.97
N ALA A 792 -79.15 -92.81 -117.02
CA ALA A 792 -79.39 -93.63 -115.84
C ALA A 792 -78.26 -94.65 -115.65
N PHE A 793 -77.63 -94.58 -114.47
CA PHE A 793 -76.54 -95.45 -114.09
C PHE A 793 -76.97 -96.43 -113.01
N TYR A 794 -76.70 -97.70 -113.24
CA TYR A 794 -76.94 -98.80 -112.32
C TYR A 794 -75.65 -99.60 -112.15
N GLY A 795 -74.87 -99.30 -111.11
CA GLY A 795 -73.60 -99.99 -110.85
C GLY A 795 -73.79 -101.49 -110.63
N GLY A 796 -74.70 -101.86 -109.73
CA GLY A 796 -74.93 -103.25 -109.37
C GLY A 796 -74.11 -103.67 -108.16
N ALA A 797 -73.60 -104.90 -108.15
CA ALA A 797 -72.88 -105.50 -107.04
C ALA A 797 -71.36 -105.31 -107.19
N GLY A 798 -70.84 -104.25 -106.58
CA GLY A 798 -69.40 -104.05 -106.36
C GLY A 798 -69.09 -102.58 -106.11
N PHE A 799 -67.87 -102.16 -106.40
CA PHE A 799 -67.45 -100.76 -106.24
C PHE A 799 -67.39 -100.06 -107.60
N ASP A 800 -68.55 -99.60 -108.02
CA ASP A 800 -68.71 -99.05 -109.37
C ASP A 800 -68.41 -97.56 -109.43
N ARG A 801 -68.04 -97.11 -110.62
CA ARG A 801 -67.76 -95.71 -110.92
C ARG A 801 -68.61 -95.27 -112.10
N ALA A 802 -69.63 -94.47 -111.80
CA ALA A 802 -70.32 -93.67 -112.80
C ALA A 802 -69.61 -92.33 -113.00
N LEU A 803 -69.36 -91.94 -114.25
CA LEU A 803 -68.87 -90.63 -114.64
C LEU A 803 -69.85 -90.01 -115.63
N ASP A 804 -70.54 -88.98 -115.16
CA ASP A 804 -71.32 -88.04 -115.96
C ASP A 804 -70.43 -86.82 -116.27
N PHE A 805 -70.47 -86.38 -117.53
CA PHE A 805 -69.67 -85.28 -118.06
C PHE A 805 -70.48 -84.05 -118.48
N ASP A 806 -71.76 -83.97 -118.13
CA ASP A 806 -72.63 -82.90 -118.56
C ASP A 806 -73.34 -82.13 -117.42
N LEU A 807 -74.40 -81.39 -117.75
CA LEU A 807 -75.14 -80.49 -116.85
C LEU A 807 -76.63 -80.82 -116.77
N TYR A 808 -77.06 -81.94 -117.33
CA TYR A 808 -78.43 -82.43 -117.24
C TYR A 808 -78.61 -83.22 -115.94
N ASP A 809 -79.87 -83.38 -115.52
CA ASP A 809 -80.18 -84.10 -114.29
C ASP A 809 -80.10 -85.61 -114.57
N ASP A 810 -78.98 -86.22 -114.22
CA ASP A 810 -78.75 -87.67 -114.32
C ASP A 810 -79.19 -88.43 -113.06
N TRP A 811 -79.58 -89.69 -113.24
CA TRP A 811 -79.97 -90.58 -112.16
C TRP A 811 -78.88 -91.61 -111.89
N LEU A 812 -78.18 -91.44 -110.77
CA LEU A 812 -77.28 -92.46 -110.23
C LEU A 812 -78.06 -93.32 -109.23
N CYS A 813 -78.32 -94.57 -109.60
CA CYS A 813 -79.12 -95.49 -108.82
C CYS A 813 -78.26 -96.67 -108.33
N ASP A 814 -78.32 -96.94 -107.03
CA ASP A 814 -77.75 -98.14 -106.43
C ASP A 814 -78.88 -99.17 -106.20
N ALA A 815 -78.64 -100.43 -106.57
CA ALA A 815 -79.59 -101.54 -106.48
C ALA A 815 -80.14 -101.74 -105.05
N ASP A 816 -79.41 -101.33 -104.01
CA ASP A 816 -79.81 -101.46 -102.61
C ASP A 816 -80.33 -100.15 -101.95
N GLN A 817 -80.16 -98.97 -102.58
CA GLN A 817 -80.49 -97.67 -101.94
C GLN A 817 -81.43 -96.75 -102.75
N GLY A 818 -81.78 -97.11 -103.98
CA GLY A 818 -82.77 -96.40 -104.82
C GLY A 818 -82.23 -95.14 -105.51
N CYS A 819 -82.96 -94.72 -106.56
CA CYS A 819 -82.81 -93.42 -107.24
C CYS A 819 -83.53 -92.31 -106.43
#